data_AF-A0A535N3B9-F1
#
_entry.id   AF-A0A535N3B9-F1
#
_cell.length_a   1.000
_cell.length_b   1.000
_cell.length_c   1.000
_cell.angle_alpha   90.00
_cell.angle_beta   90.00
_cell.angle_gamma   90.00
#
_symmetry.space_group_name_H-M   'P 1'
#
loop_
_entity.id
_entity.type
_entity.pdbx_description
1 polymer ?
#
loop_
_entity_poly.entity_id
_entity_poly.type
_entity_poly.pdbx_seq_one_letter_code
_entity_poly.pdbx_strand_id
1 'polypeptide(L)'
;MGLAAEPAEGARTDRPGTGFAAPGRRPYPALRRGLPRRDRPAAPFRAGQDPGRRRPGAHGADPACHPGRGRRRLGAPTGRPRLPERGPFSRAQAHPSDRRRGRAGEPAGAAGRRDRLARRPGMALAGAGGCGAGELLLPGPCGRRRRPEGLGRRRVRPGLDRAQGPGRRPGRLRGSGGARRPGAAPAASRPRRAELPRPLGRGGAGDRPCPPARRLGRQGDRVTGFSLLMAAASPSATSSPLATPSASPLPSIVPSLPIPSGTPAPVTLANPTLPALLLSGIVWIPLIVGLVLLLLPARSEAERARVRIGAIVGSGFVLVLAVLMWYGFADQGGTLAYEEQRAWLPQLGSSYHLGVDGVSLALLLLTSLLSLVAVLASSRVRERAGAYFALLLLFETGLNGVLAAVDYLLILLFWAMPVVAAFLLIAGWGGPGRSRAALKVLAFGLASTALLLVAVLILAGQSSPPTFDLLSLHNTVLHGPATGLLFWLFFAAFAILLPAVPLHTWFIDAVAEAGAPVAALIGGALPALAGYGLYRTVLGDFPADLHRMRGAILVLTLATLIWSGLSALGQDDLKRAIAFLAQSRSSLVLLAVVSAAPVALNGGVVLIVASGLGVALLLLTAGMIQERTGTHSVRALSGLAARLPRAAILYLVGGLGLLGLPGLAGFVGMVLVFLGAYPVDRTTTTIAILASALLSGGLVVTSSERIFFGPLPDGFARLRDLGTLELTYAVLLVAVIVLLGVFPTLLANDVNFGILSLLARGAG
;
A
#
# COMPACT_ATOMS: atom_id res chain seq x y z
N MET A 1 -40.62 40.37 37.57
CA MET A 1 -40.15 41.32 38.61
C MET A 1 -38.98 42.10 38.04
N GLY A 2 -38.88 43.42 38.29
CA GLY A 2 -37.65 44.20 38.08
C GLY A 2 -36.63 43.97 39.22
N LEU A 3 -35.52 44.70 39.37
CA LEU A 3 -34.98 45.95 38.79
C LEU A 3 -33.42 45.83 38.78
N ALA A 4 -32.52 46.73 38.32
CA ALA A 4 -32.47 48.05 37.67
C ALA A 4 -31.01 48.23 37.13
N ALA A 5 -30.57 49.21 36.32
CA ALA A 5 -31.20 50.22 35.45
C ALA A 5 -30.12 50.74 34.43
N GLU A 6 -30.51 51.64 33.52
CA GLU A 6 -29.69 52.29 32.47
C GLU A 6 -28.96 53.58 32.98
N PRO A 7 -28.20 54.42 32.22
CA PRO A 7 -28.68 55.15 31.00
C PRO A 7 -27.68 55.48 29.84
N ALA A 8 -28.18 55.53 28.60
CA ALA A 8 -28.23 56.68 27.65
C ALA A 8 -26.96 57.54 27.30
N GLU A 9 -26.87 58.36 26.23
CA GLU A 9 -27.82 58.71 25.14
C GLU A 9 -27.13 59.31 23.86
N GLY A 10 -27.79 59.19 22.69
CA GLY A 10 -27.89 60.26 21.66
C GLY A 10 -26.91 60.33 20.46
N ALA A 11 -27.20 61.06 19.35
CA ALA A 11 -28.49 61.50 18.77
C ALA A 11 -28.36 62.15 17.34
N ARG A 12 -29.00 61.57 16.30
CA ARG A 12 -29.45 62.21 15.02
C ARG A 12 -28.32 62.85 14.13
N THR A 13 -28.48 63.45 12.93
CA THR A 13 -29.61 63.87 12.03
C THR A 13 -29.33 63.59 10.51
N ASP A 14 -30.34 63.79 9.65
CA ASP A 14 -30.42 63.54 8.19
C ASP A 14 -29.75 64.58 7.22
N ARG A 15 -29.27 64.08 6.04
CA ARG A 15 -29.41 64.63 4.65
C ARG A 15 -28.73 65.97 4.23
N PRO A 16 -28.72 66.35 2.92
CA PRO A 16 -28.56 65.56 1.68
C PRO A 16 -27.64 66.19 0.58
N GLY A 17 -27.32 65.43 -0.49
CA GLY A 17 -27.41 65.95 -1.87
C GLY A 17 -26.16 66.06 -2.77
N THR A 18 -26.17 65.29 -3.88
CA THR A 18 -25.43 65.50 -5.17
C THR A 18 -23.87 65.49 -5.16
N GLY A 19 -23.16 64.99 -6.18
CA GLY A 19 -23.59 64.19 -7.35
C GLY A 19 -22.45 63.92 -8.37
N PHE A 20 -22.67 62.91 -9.25
CA PHE A 20 -21.94 62.61 -10.51
C PHE A 20 -20.47 62.13 -10.54
N ALA A 21 -20.18 61.43 -11.66
CA ALA A 21 -18.89 61.17 -12.32
C ALA A 21 -17.95 60.02 -11.86
N ALA A 22 -17.83 59.02 -12.75
CA ALA A 22 -16.72 58.08 -12.93
C ALA A 22 -16.72 57.61 -14.42
N PRO A 23 -15.69 56.92 -14.96
CA PRO A 23 -14.39 56.53 -14.40
C PRO A 23 -13.16 56.97 -15.25
N GLY A 24 -11.96 56.98 -14.65
CA GLY A 24 -10.70 57.25 -15.36
C GLY A 24 -9.83 56.01 -15.60
N ARG A 25 -9.48 55.71 -16.86
CA ARG A 25 -8.43 54.73 -17.24
C ARG A 25 -7.12 55.45 -17.59
N ARG A 26 -5.97 54.80 -17.38
CA ARG A 26 -4.67 55.17 -17.99
C ARG A 26 -3.90 53.95 -18.54
N PRO A 27 -2.92 54.15 -19.45
CA PRO A 27 -2.80 53.27 -20.64
C PRO A 27 -1.41 52.62 -20.85
N TYR A 28 -1.30 51.79 -21.89
CA TYR A 28 -0.11 51.64 -22.76
C TYR A 28 -0.55 51.15 -24.17
N PRO A 29 0.30 51.14 -25.23
CA PRO A 29 -0.09 51.74 -26.50
C PRO A 29 -0.24 50.74 -27.67
N ALA A 30 -0.73 51.25 -28.81
CA ALA A 30 -1.00 50.48 -30.02
C ALA A 30 0.04 50.69 -31.14
N LEU A 31 0.15 49.69 -32.01
CA LEU A 31 0.82 49.74 -33.33
C LEU A 31 -0.20 49.36 -34.42
N ARG A 32 -0.08 49.92 -35.63
CA ARG A 32 -1.20 49.99 -36.60
C ARG A 32 -0.73 49.83 -38.06
N ARG A 33 -1.69 49.42 -38.92
CA ARG A 33 -1.64 49.20 -40.39
C ARG A 33 -1.24 47.75 -40.78
N GLY A 34 -1.89 47.12 -41.77
CA GLY A 34 -3.02 47.58 -42.59
C GLY A 34 -3.72 46.47 -43.39
N LEU A 35 -4.88 46.79 -43.98
CA LEU A 35 -5.66 45.94 -44.91
C LEU A 35 -5.38 46.34 -46.37
N PRO A 36 -5.70 45.46 -47.35
CA PRO A 36 -6.92 45.72 -48.13
C PRO A 36 -7.84 44.49 -48.33
N ARG A 37 -9.00 44.70 -48.96
CA ARG A 37 -10.07 43.72 -49.25
C ARG A 37 -9.91 43.08 -50.64
N ARG A 38 -10.62 41.96 -50.88
CA ARG A 38 -11.43 41.54 -52.07
C ARG A 38 -11.74 40.03 -51.94
N ASP A 39 -12.81 39.41 -52.47
CA ASP A 39 -14.15 39.87 -52.91
C ASP A 39 -15.17 38.69 -52.79
N ARG A 40 -16.44 38.88 -53.20
CA ARG A 40 -17.63 37.99 -53.13
C ARG A 40 -17.80 37.12 -54.42
N PRO A 41 -18.86 36.26 -54.60
CA PRO A 41 -19.61 35.34 -53.70
C PRO A 41 -20.01 33.96 -54.34
N ALA A 42 -20.89 33.19 -53.66
CA ALA A 42 -21.93 32.28 -54.21
C ALA A 42 -21.58 30.83 -54.70
N ALA A 43 -22.65 30.06 -55.01
CA ALA A 43 -22.73 28.61 -55.31
C ALA A 43 -23.70 28.38 -56.51
N PRO A 44 -24.29 27.18 -56.87
CA PRO A 44 -24.20 25.80 -56.33
C PRO A 44 -24.23 24.64 -57.40
N PHE A 45 -24.47 23.39 -56.95
CA PHE A 45 -25.26 22.29 -57.60
C PHE A 45 -24.65 21.22 -58.58
N ARG A 46 -24.95 19.93 -58.24
CA ARG A 46 -25.28 18.71 -59.05
C ARG A 46 -24.35 18.02 -60.10
N ALA A 47 -24.04 16.75 -59.76
CA ALA A 47 -24.42 15.49 -60.46
C ALA A 47 -23.66 14.90 -61.69
N GLY A 48 -23.62 13.56 -61.74
CA GLY A 48 -23.15 12.70 -62.86
C GLY A 48 -21.69 12.21 -62.75
N GLN A 49 -21.26 11.03 -63.26
CA GLN A 49 -21.94 9.88 -63.88
C GLN A 49 -21.06 8.60 -63.70
N ASP A 50 -21.68 7.41 -63.72
CA ASP A 50 -21.08 6.07 -63.99
C ASP A 50 -21.40 5.73 -65.50
N PRO A 51 -20.87 4.70 -66.22
CA PRO A 51 -20.28 3.43 -65.72
C PRO A 51 -19.16 2.74 -66.57
N GLY A 52 -18.68 1.58 -66.07
CA GLY A 52 -18.77 0.34 -66.89
C GLY A 52 -17.57 -0.63 -67.03
N ARG A 53 -17.88 -1.93 -66.79
CA ARG A 53 -17.38 -3.17 -67.48
C ARG A 53 -15.86 -3.51 -67.35
N ARG A 54 -15.39 -4.79 -67.39
CA ARG A 54 -15.95 -6.11 -67.77
C ARG A 54 -15.16 -7.28 -67.10
N ARG A 55 -15.74 -8.50 -67.06
CA ARG A 55 -15.09 -9.84 -66.84
C ARG A 55 -14.67 -10.46 -68.20
N PRO A 56 -13.99 -11.64 -68.36
CA PRO A 56 -13.74 -12.82 -67.48
C PRO A 56 -12.22 -13.15 -67.30
N GLY A 57 -11.66 -14.27 -66.77
CA GLY A 57 -11.82 -15.75 -66.94
C GLY A 57 -10.59 -16.34 -67.69
N ALA A 58 -10.12 -17.60 -67.58
CA ALA A 58 -10.39 -18.75 -66.68
C ALA A 58 -9.30 -19.88 -66.84
N HIS A 59 -9.31 -20.90 -65.94
CA HIS A 59 -8.75 -22.28 -66.03
C HIS A 59 -7.25 -22.65 -66.35
N GLY A 60 -6.63 -23.39 -65.40
CA GLY A 60 -5.74 -24.58 -65.60
C GLY A 60 -4.30 -24.42 -66.13
N ALA A 61 -3.41 -25.44 -66.12
CA ALA A 61 -3.23 -26.62 -65.25
C ALA A 61 -1.88 -27.36 -65.55
N ASP A 62 -1.04 -27.65 -64.52
CA ASP A 62 0.06 -28.67 -64.48
C ASP A 62 1.20 -28.67 -65.56
N PRO A 63 2.25 -29.54 -65.50
CA PRO A 63 3.10 -29.90 -64.34
C PRO A 63 4.65 -29.89 -64.58
N ALA A 64 5.41 -29.99 -63.50
CA ALA A 64 6.77 -30.56 -63.27
C ALA A 64 7.85 -30.72 -64.38
N CYS A 65 9.12 -30.33 -64.06
CA CYS A 65 10.31 -31.20 -64.25
C CYS A 65 11.61 -30.77 -63.50
N HIS A 66 12.62 -31.64 -63.52
CA HIS A 66 13.93 -31.60 -62.81
C HIS A 66 15.11 -31.22 -63.79
N PRO A 67 16.46 -31.37 -63.53
CA PRO A 67 17.23 -32.05 -62.45
C PRO A 67 18.53 -31.32 -61.91
N GLY A 68 19.37 -32.00 -61.09
CA GLY A 68 20.86 -31.93 -61.28
C GLY A 68 21.86 -31.85 -60.09
N ARG A 69 22.31 -33.01 -59.55
CA ARG A 69 23.68 -33.43 -59.06
C ARG A 69 24.62 -32.47 -58.27
N GLY A 70 25.43 -32.88 -57.27
CA GLY A 70 25.56 -34.16 -56.51
C GLY A 70 26.99 -34.48 -55.95
N ARG A 71 27.11 -35.38 -54.93
CA ARG A 71 28.33 -36.08 -54.36
C ARG A 71 29.33 -35.19 -53.55
N ARG A 72 30.22 -35.62 -52.62
CA ARG A 72 30.58 -36.80 -51.73
C ARG A 72 31.60 -36.25 -50.64
N ARG A 73 32.18 -36.87 -49.59
CA ARG A 73 32.27 -38.21 -48.91
C ARG A 73 32.70 -37.96 -47.40
N LEU A 74 32.22 -38.72 -46.39
CA LEU A 74 32.93 -39.68 -45.47
C LEU A 74 34.44 -39.45 -45.12
N GLY A 75 34.98 -39.66 -43.89
CA GLY A 75 34.39 -39.90 -42.54
C GLY A 75 35.31 -40.67 -41.51
N ALA A 76 35.00 -40.59 -40.18
CA ALA A 76 35.40 -41.51 -39.05
C ALA A 76 36.89 -41.53 -38.52
N PRO A 77 37.28 -42.28 -37.43
CA PRO A 77 36.80 -42.27 -36.01
C PRO A 77 37.92 -42.41 -34.90
N THR A 78 37.56 -42.89 -33.68
CA THR A 78 38.36 -43.27 -32.43
C THR A 78 38.58 -42.17 -31.36
N GLY A 79 38.65 -42.43 -30.03
CA GLY A 79 38.57 -43.68 -29.21
C GLY A 79 38.15 -43.46 -27.72
N ARG A 80 38.15 -44.53 -26.89
CA ARG A 80 37.75 -44.65 -25.43
C ARG A 80 38.99 -45.10 -24.57
N PRO A 81 38.99 -45.47 -23.24
CA PRO A 81 37.89 -45.87 -22.29
C PRO A 81 38.05 -45.54 -20.75
N ARG A 82 36.97 -45.76 -19.94
CA ARG A 82 36.86 -46.57 -18.67
C ARG A 82 35.71 -46.16 -17.72
N LEU A 83 35.52 -46.95 -16.66
CA LEU A 83 34.33 -47.19 -15.79
C LEU A 83 34.69 -46.92 -14.28
N PRO A 84 33.80 -47.05 -13.24
CA PRO A 84 32.58 -47.87 -13.15
C PRO A 84 31.33 -47.23 -12.46
N GLU A 85 30.34 -48.09 -12.22
CA GLU A 85 28.99 -47.83 -11.69
C GLU A 85 28.88 -48.01 -10.16
N ARG A 86 27.73 -47.65 -9.54
CA ARG A 86 26.70 -48.63 -9.10
C ARG A 86 25.47 -47.98 -8.45
N GLY A 87 24.32 -48.67 -8.56
CA GLY A 87 23.16 -48.53 -7.66
C GLY A 87 23.33 -49.45 -6.44
N PRO A 88 22.34 -50.26 -6.01
CA PRO A 88 21.03 -50.58 -6.60
C PRO A 88 19.88 -50.03 -5.69
N PHE A 89 18.61 -50.48 -5.64
CA PHE A 89 17.89 -51.59 -6.30
C PHE A 89 16.39 -51.23 -6.50
N SER A 90 15.51 -52.23 -6.58
CA SER A 90 14.05 -52.11 -6.73
C SER A 90 13.36 -53.36 -6.17
N ARG A 91 12.03 -53.32 -5.97
CA ARG A 91 11.13 -54.34 -6.53
C ARG A 91 9.64 -54.00 -6.44
N ALA A 92 8.91 -54.53 -7.39
CA ALA A 92 7.45 -54.70 -7.40
C ALA A 92 7.14 -56.13 -7.87
N GLN A 93 5.92 -56.61 -7.62
CA GLN A 93 5.19 -57.68 -8.33
C GLN A 93 3.71 -57.54 -7.91
N ALA A 94 2.68 -57.54 -8.78
CA ALA A 94 2.28 -58.46 -9.87
C ALA A 94 1.57 -59.73 -9.33
N HIS A 95 0.63 -60.39 -10.02
CA HIS A 95 0.28 -60.32 -11.46
C HIS A 95 -1.26 -60.53 -11.73
N PRO A 96 -1.82 -61.10 -12.84
CA PRO A 96 -3.13 -60.64 -13.40
C PRO A 96 -4.24 -61.73 -13.51
N SER A 97 -5.39 -61.45 -14.18
CA SER A 97 -5.74 -62.08 -15.48
C SER A 97 -7.20 -61.90 -16.01
N ASP A 98 -7.28 -61.65 -17.33
CA ASP A 98 -8.23 -62.19 -18.36
C ASP A 98 -9.77 -61.90 -18.41
N ARG A 99 -10.29 -62.04 -19.65
CA ARG A 99 -11.67 -62.40 -20.14
C ARG A 99 -12.88 -61.43 -20.16
N ARG A 100 -13.12 -60.93 -21.39
CA ARG A 100 -14.29 -61.17 -22.28
C ARG A 100 -15.75 -60.84 -21.86
N ARG A 101 -16.37 -59.99 -22.71
CA ARG A 101 -17.69 -60.13 -23.40
C ARG A 101 -18.87 -60.82 -22.67
N GLY A 102 -19.96 -60.07 -22.43
CA GLY A 102 -21.32 -60.57 -22.18
C GLY A 102 -22.39 -59.63 -22.80
N ARG A 103 -23.63 -60.09 -23.00
CA ARG A 103 -24.73 -59.37 -23.69
C ARG A 103 -26.04 -59.38 -22.87
N ALA A 104 -26.95 -58.48 -23.27
CA ALA A 104 -28.43 -58.56 -23.22
C ALA A 104 -29.17 -58.03 -21.98
N GLY A 105 -30.37 -57.48 -22.20
CA GLY A 105 -31.28 -56.95 -21.15
C GLY A 105 -32.12 -55.74 -21.55
N GLU A 106 -32.96 -55.84 -22.59
CA GLU A 106 -34.11 -54.93 -22.85
C GLU A 106 -35.34 -55.37 -21.99
N PRO A 107 -36.49 -54.64 -21.89
CA PRO A 107 -37.11 -53.81 -22.96
C PRO A 107 -37.90 -52.52 -22.59
N ALA A 108 -38.07 -51.68 -23.63
CA ALA A 108 -39.27 -50.93 -24.08
C ALA A 108 -40.20 -50.08 -23.15
N GLY A 109 -40.74 -48.97 -23.69
CA GLY A 109 -41.68 -48.10 -22.95
C GLY A 109 -42.51 -47.02 -23.71
N ALA A 110 -42.63 -47.04 -25.05
CA ALA A 110 -43.53 -46.17 -25.86
C ALA A 110 -43.29 -44.62 -25.79
N ALA A 111 -43.89 -43.76 -26.63
CA ALA A 111 -44.19 -43.80 -28.07
C ALA A 111 -44.48 -42.36 -28.60
N GLY A 112 -44.43 -42.12 -29.92
CA GLY A 112 -44.97 -40.89 -30.54
C GLY A 112 -44.13 -40.29 -31.67
N ARG A 113 -44.61 -40.38 -32.92
CA ARG A 113 -43.97 -39.79 -34.12
C ARG A 113 -44.98 -39.68 -35.26
N ARG A 114 -45.20 -38.47 -35.83
CA ARG A 114 -45.22 -38.20 -37.30
C ARG A 114 -45.72 -36.81 -37.75
N ASP A 115 -45.04 -36.32 -38.79
CA ASP A 115 -45.52 -35.68 -40.04
C ASP A 115 -46.29 -34.33 -40.09
N ARG A 116 -45.58 -33.31 -40.62
CA ARG A 116 -45.78 -32.64 -41.95
C ARG A 116 -46.66 -31.37 -42.15
N LEU A 117 -46.08 -30.54 -43.04
CA LEU A 117 -46.67 -29.76 -44.16
C LEU A 117 -47.26 -28.34 -43.96
N ALA A 118 -46.46 -27.36 -44.42
CA ALA A 118 -46.75 -26.48 -45.58
C ALA A 118 -47.02 -24.96 -45.37
N ARG A 119 -46.75 -24.23 -46.47
CA ARG A 119 -47.08 -22.83 -46.86
C ARG A 119 -46.23 -21.66 -46.31
N ARG A 120 -45.55 -21.01 -47.26
CA ARG A 120 -45.12 -19.58 -47.31
C ARG A 120 -46.32 -18.67 -47.71
N PRO A 121 -46.21 -17.33 -47.80
CA PRO A 121 -45.14 -16.39 -47.38
C PRO A 121 -45.65 -15.24 -46.46
N GLY A 122 -44.76 -14.34 -45.97
CA GLY A 122 -45.21 -13.15 -45.21
C GLY A 122 -44.13 -12.20 -44.65
N MET A 123 -43.30 -11.60 -45.52
CA MET A 123 -42.61 -10.29 -45.36
C MET A 123 -41.81 -9.92 -44.07
N ALA A 124 -40.50 -9.65 -44.27
CA ALA A 124 -39.65 -8.57 -43.69
C ALA A 124 -39.61 -8.27 -42.16
N LEU A 125 -38.46 -7.92 -41.54
CA LEU A 125 -37.09 -7.75 -42.05
C LEU A 125 -36.04 -7.97 -40.93
N ALA A 126 -34.86 -8.49 -41.29
CA ALA A 126 -33.68 -8.60 -40.42
C ALA A 126 -32.94 -7.24 -40.33
N GLY A 127 -32.02 -6.99 -39.38
CA GLY A 127 -31.32 -7.91 -38.47
C GLY A 127 -29.85 -8.11 -38.89
N ALA A 128 -28.91 -8.02 -37.94
CA ALA A 128 -27.46 -7.98 -38.21
C ALA A 128 -26.68 -9.12 -37.50
N GLY A 129 -25.57 -9.53 -38.11
CA GLY A 129 -24.61 -10.52 -37.61
C GLY A 129 -23.66 -11.00 -38.74
N GLY A 130 -22.52 -11.67 -38.48
CA GLY A 130 -21.88 -11.96 -37.20
C GLY A 130 -21.06 -13.28 -37.22
N CYS A 131 -19.81 -13.25 -36.71
CA CYS A 131 -18.92 -14.41 -36.47
C CYS A 131 -18.45 -15.22 -37.72
N GLY A 132 -17.39 -16.05 -37.67
CA GLY A 132 -16.35 -16.29 -36.64
C GLY A 132 -15.44 -17.52 -36.95
N ALA A 133 -14.26 -17.60 -36.28
CA ALA A 133 -13.23 -18.69 -36.31
C ALA A 133 -12.50 -18.96 -37.67
N GLY A 134 -11.28 -19.55 -37.73
CA GLY A 134 -10.19 -19.69 -36.73
C GLY A 134 -9.41 -21.03 -36.77
N GLU A 135 -8.08 -21.05 -37.05
CA GLU A 135 -7.13 -22.17 -36.73
C GLU A 135 -5.61 -21.81 -36.88
N LEU A 136 -4.68 -22.79 -36.86
CA LEU A 136 -3.24 -22.64 -36.48
C LEU A 136 -2.13 -23.01 -37.54
N LEU A 137 -0.89 -22.54 -37.28
CA LEU A 137 0.46 -23.11 -37.62
C LEU A 137 1.17 -22.84 -38.99
N LEU A 138 2.48 -23.21 -39.04
CA LEU A 138 3.61 -22.80 -39.95
C LEU A 138 3.98 -23.93 -40.98
N PRO A 139 5.08 -23.94 -41.83
CA PRO A 139 6.24 -23.00 -42.05
C PRO A 139 6.86 -22.82 -43.49
N GLY A 140 7.83 -21.88 -43.66
CA GLY A 140 9.00 -21.93 -44.61
C GLY A 140 8.81 -21.50 -46.09
N PRO A 141 9.88 -21.45 -46.96
CA PRO A 141 11.34 -21.64 -46.79
C PRO A 141 12.25 -20.50 -47.40
N CYS A 142 13.56 -20.72 -47.65
CA CYS A 142 14.58 -19.67 -47.98
C CYS A 142 15.64 -19.99 -49.09
N GLY A 143 16.24 -18.95 -49.71
CA GLY A 143 17.61 -18.96 -50.33
C GLY A 143 17.76 -18.28 -51.72
N ARG A 144 18.96 -17.95 -52.28
CA ARG A 144 20.37 -17.79 -51.79
C ARG A 144 21.33 -17.34 -52.94
N ARG A 145 22.36 -16.48 -52.72
CA ARG A 145 23.64 -16.20 -53.50
C ARG A 145 24.06 -14.70 -53.34
N ARG A 146 25.29 -14.18 -53.52
CA ARG A 146 26.73 -14.64 -53.50
C ARG A 146 27.65 -13.38 -53.35
N ARG A 147 28.93 -13.50 -52.93
CA ARG A 147 29.99 -12.46 -53.05
C ARG A 147 30.85 -12.66 -54.34
N PRO A 148 31.70 -11.69 -54.75
CA PRO A 148 33.13 -11.68 -54.34
C PRO A 148 33.68 -10.26 -53.99
N GLU A 149 34.98 -10.01 -54.17
CA GLU A 149 35.79 -8.91 -53.59
C GLU A 149 36.46 -8.01 -54.66
N GLY A 150 37.08 -6.87 -54.25
CA GLY A 150 38.31 -6.36 -54.91
C GLY A 150 38.46 -4.85 -55.21
N LEU A 151 39.56 -4.26 -54.71
CA LEU A 151 40.42 -3.20 -55.34
C LEU A 151 39.83 -1.81 -55.71
N GLY A 152 40.69 -0.75 -55.79
CA GLY A 152 40.33 0.50 -56.51
C GLY A 152 40.92 1.85 -56.00
N ARG A 153 42.16 2.18 -56.36
CA ARG A 153 42.93 3.40 -56.00
C ARG A 153 42.35 4.79 -56.42
N ARG A 154 42.47 5.78 -55.52
CA ARG A 154 43.04 7.17 -55.66
C ARG A 154 42.63 8.16 -56.80
N ARG A 155 42.35 9.43 -56.37
CA ARG A 155 42.80 10.75 -56.95
C ARG A 155 42.20 11.18 -58.32
N VAL A 156 42.13 12.45 -58.76
CA VAL A 156 42.51 13.80 -58.21
C VAL A 156 41.68 14.97 -58.82
N ARG A 157 41.73 16.16 -58.15
CA ARG A 157 41.52 17.59 -58.57
C ARG A 157 41.53 17.98 -60.09
N PRO A 158 41.01 19.17 -60.54
CA PRO A 158 41.30 20.52 -59.98
C PRO A 158 40.25 21.67 -60.13
N GLY A 159 40.57 22.91 -59.65
CA GLY A 159 40.07 24.16 -60.28
C GLY A 159 39.79 25.43 -59.42
N LEU A 160 40.71 26.41 -59.45
CA LEU A 160 40.53 27.90 -59.54
C LEU A 160 39.90 28.80 -58.41
N ASP A 161 40.80 29.55 -57.74
CA ASP A 161 40.93 31.03 -57.61
C ASP A 161 39.81 31.99 -57.13
N ARG A 162 40.11 32.79 -56.07
CA ARG A 162 40.57 34.22 -56.19
C ARG A 162 40.99 34.95 -54.89
N ALA A 163 42.23 35.46 -54.89
CA ALA A 163 42.70 36.82 -54.53
C ALA A 163 42.45 37.57 -53.17
N GLN A 164 43.58 37.88 -52.50
CA GLN A 164 44.04 39.20 -51.94
C GLN A 164 43.53 39.81 -50.61
N GLY A 165 44.48 40.41 -49.84
CA GLY A 165 44.26 41.30 -48.67
C GLY A 165 45.34 41.15 -47.55
N PRO A 166 46.27 42.11 -47.29
CA PRO A 166 47.50 41.84 -46.52
C PRO A 166 47.70 42.58 -45.17
N GLY A 167 48.58 42.06 -44.29
CA GLY A 167 49.01 42.72 -43.04
C GLY A 167 50.29 42.17 -42.35
N ARG A 168 51.47 42.71 -42.72
CA ARG A 168 52.78 42.80 -41.99
C ARG A 168 53.20 41.65 -41.01
N ARG A 169 54.19 40.80 -41.34
CA ARG A 169 55.70 40.96 -41.28
C ARG A 169 56.35 40.72 -39.89
N PRO A 170 57.63 40.26 -39.80
CA PRO A 170 57.90 39.04 -39.01
C PRO A 170 59.15 38.97 -38.10
N GLY A 171 59.10 38.08 -37.10
CA GLY A 171 60.01 36.94 -36.91
C GLY A 171 61.44 37.10 -36.35
N ARG A 172 61.91 36.05 -35.64
CA ARG A 172 63.31 35.58 -35.65
C ARG A 172 63.43 34.10 -35.19
N LEU A 173 64.13 33.30 -36.01
CA LEU A 173 65.32 32.48 -35.70
C LEU A 173 65.52 31.95 -34.26
N ARG A 174 66.01 30.72 -34.01
CA ARG A 174 66.38 29.58 -34.89
C ARG A 174 66.60 28.31 -34.05
N GLY A 175 66.53 27.14 -34.70
CA GLY A 175 67.23 25.92 -34.31
C GLY A 175 66.49 24.96 -33.36
N SER A 176 66.64 23.64 -33.42
CA SER A 176 66.85 22.64 -34.50
C SER A 176 67.39 21.36 -33.86
N GLY A 177 66.81 20.21 -34.19
CA GLY A 177 67.18 18.91 -33.61
C GLY A 177 66.06 18.36 -32.71
N GLY A 178 65.77 17.07 -32.71
CA GLY A 178 66.45 15.99 -33.45
C GLY A 178 65.79 14.64 -33.18
N ALA A 179 64.59 14.45 -33.71
CA ALA A 179 63.72 13.27 -33.64
C ALA A 179 64.39 11.88 -33.47
N ARG A 180 63.74 11.01 -32.66
CA ARG A 180 63.25 9.67 -33.11
C ARG A 180 62.30 8.98 -32.11
N ARG A 181 61.19 8.45 -32.64
CA ARG A 181 60.44 7.26 -32.16
C ARG A 181 61.02 6.03 -32.91
N PRO A 182 60.91 4.75 -32.44
CA PRO A 182 59.70 4.03 -32.00
C PRO A 182 59.90 3.32 -30.63
N GLY A 183 59.04 2.43 -30.11
CA GLY A 183 57.82 1.77 -30.62
C GLY A 183 56.90 1.31 -29.47
N ALA A 184 56.02 0.31 -29.68
CA ALA A 184 54.98 -0.06 -28.72
C ALA A 184 54.66 -1.57 -28.64
N ALA A 185 54.05 -1.98 -27.51
CA ALA A 185 53.44 -3.30 -27.23
C ALA A 185 54.45 -4.48 -27.06
N PRO A 186 54.06 -5.64 -26.43
CA PRO A 186 52.72 -6.10 -26.06
C PRO A 186 52.53 -6.46 -24.57
N ALA A 187 51.42 -7.16 -24.25
CA ALA A 187 50.95 -7.46 -22.89
C ALA A 187 50.93 -8.98 -22.56
N ALA A 188 50.96 -9.31 -21.27
CA ALA A 188 50.66 -10.64 -20.70
C ALA A 188 50.17 -10.50 -19.24
N SER A 189 49.82 -11.60 -18.54
CA SER A 189 49.00 -11.52 -17.32
C SER A 189 49.24 -12.58 -16.23
N ARG A 190 48.86 -12.21 -14.99
CA ARG A 190 48.52 -13.04 -13.80
C ARG A 190 49.67 -13.63 -12.94
N PRO A 191 49.39 -14.00 -11.65
CA PRO A 191 50.41 -14.03 -10.58
C PRO A 191 50.48 -15.32 -9.72
N ARG A 192 51.50 -15.43 -8.85
CA ARG A 192 51.39 -15.95 -7.46
C ARG A 192 52.73 -15.89 -6.69
N ARG A 193 52.62 -15.78 -5.35
CA ARG A 193 53.47 -16.26 -4.21
C ARG A 193 55.00 -16.52 -4.38
N ALA A 194 55.83 -16.52 -3.34
CA ALA A 194 55.90 -15.91 -1.99
C ALA A 194 57.02 -16.66 -1.23
N GLU A 195 57.92 -15.98 -0.50
CA GLU A 195 58.93 -16.69 0.31
C GLU A 195 59.41 -15.92 1.55
N LEU A 196 60.21 -16.59 2.39
CA LEU A 196 60.57 -16.26 3.78
C LEU A 196 62.10 -16.12 3.91
N PRO A 197 62.62 -15.57 5.03
CA PRO A 197 63.35 -16.47 5.94
C PRO A 197 63.15 -16.21 7.45
N ARG A 198 63.73 -17.14 8.22
CA ARG A 198 63.78 -17.30 9.69
C ARG A 198 65.22 -16.92 10.20
N PRO A 199 65.63 -16.96 11.50
CA PRO A 199 65.45 -18.12 12.41
C PRO A 199 65.43 -17.92 13.97
N LEU A 200 64.98 -18.99 14.65
CA LEU A 200 65.38 -19.56 15.98
C LEU A 200 65.49 -18.68 17.26
N GLY A 201 65.07 -19.16 18.45
CA GLY A 201 64.31 -20.38 18.79
C GLY A 201 64.34 -20.84 20.27
N ARG A 202 63.38 -21.73 20.62
CA ARG A 202 63.26 -22.60 21.82
C ARG A 202 63.14 -21.98 23.25
N GLY A 203 62.13 -22.45 24.01
CA GLY A 203 62.23 -22.62 25.47
C GLY A 203 60.93 -22.50 26.28
N GLY A 204 60.60 -23.54 27.07
CA GLY A 204 59.71 -23.43 28.24
C GLY A 204 58.20 -23.61 28.03
N ALA A 205 57.51 -24.01 29.10
CA ALA A 205 56.04 -24.16 29.19
C ALA A 205 55.58 -23.82 30.62
N GLY A 206 54.30 -23.43 30.78
CA GLY A 206 53.64 -23.30 32.09
C GLY A 206 52.89 -21.98 32.33
N ASP A 207 51.69 -22.12 32.88
CA ASP A 207 51.16 -21.37 34.05
C ASP A 207 49.92 -20.46 33.96
N ARG A 208 49.21 -20.49 35.10
CA ARG A 208 48.14 -19.65 35.67
C ARG A 208 48.38 -19.68 37.21
N PRO A 209 47.84 -18.77 38.06
CA PRO A 209 46.97 -17.62 37.83
C PRO A 209 47.47 -16.30 38.50
N CYS A 210 46.59 -15.31 38.67
CA CYS A 210 46.79 -14.01 39.36
C CYS A 210 46.82 -14.13 40.92
N PRO A 211 46.95 -13.06 41.76
CA PRO A 211 47.03 -11.58 41.56
C PRO A 211 48.32 -11.00 42.28
N PRO A 212 48.42 -9.97 43.18
CA PRO A 212 47.58 -8.78 43.52
C PRO A 212 48.29 -7.41 43.82
N ALA A 213 47.49 -6.33 43.79
CA ALA A 213 47.46 -5.12 44.65
C ALA A 213 48.67 -4.15 44.90
N ARG A 214 48.38 -2.83 44.77
CA ARG A 214 48.83 -1.75 45.70
C ARG A 214 47.91 -0.50 45.66
N ARG A 215 48.07 0.45 46.59
CA ARG A 215 47.19 1.65 46.85
C ARG A 215 48.00 2.96 46.92
N LEU A 216 47.27 4.09 46.99
CA LEU A 216 47.64 5.50 47.31
C LEU A 216 47.77 6.44 46.08
N GLY A 217 47.25 7.69 46.09
CA GLY A 217 46.29 8.29 47.03
C GLY A 217 46.00 9.81 46.86
N ARG A 218 44.76 10.22 47.23
CA ARG A 218 44.26 11.54 47.70
C ARG A 218 44.34 12.84 46.84
N GLN A 219 43.17 13.52 46.78
CA GLN A 219 42.94 14.97 46.99
C GLN A 219 43.29 15.97 45.83
N GLY A 220 42.44 16.95 45.44
CA GLY A 220 41.07 17.31 45.88
C GLY A 220 40.42 18.49 45.11
N ASP A 221 39.27 18.98 45.62
CA ASP A 221 38.47 20.18 45.28
C ASP A 221 37.58 20.29 44.00
N ARG A 222 36.26 20.51 44.25
CA ARG A 222 35.23 21.43 43.65
C ARG A 222 35.08 21.54 42.11
N VAL A 223 33.89 21.64 41.50
CA VAL A 223 32.70 22.51 41.78
C VAL A 223 31.36 21.84 41.33
N THR A 224 30.22 22.35 41.81
CA THR A 224 28.81 22.00 41.48
C THR A 224 28.44 21.93 39.98
N GLY A 225 27.43 21.17 39.51
CA GLY A 225 26.53 20.20 40.16
C GLY A 225 25.03 20.56 40.15
N PHE A 226 24.15 19.66 39.68
CA PHE A 226 22.72 19.56 40.08
C PHE A 226 22.09 18.21 39.67
N SER A 227 21.68 17.37 40.63
CA SER A 227 20.82 16.17 40.45
C SER A 227 20.49 15.50 41.80
N LEU A 228 19.20 15.46 42.17
CA LEU A 228 18.53 14.70 43.25
C LEU A 228 17.02 15.01 43.11
N LEU A 229 16.04 14.19 43.53
CA LEU A 229 16.05 13.10 44.51
C LEU A 229 15.48 11.78 43.97
N MET A 230 16.10 10.68 44.41
CA MET A 230 15.41 9.45 44.83
C MET A 230 16.08 8.98 46.13
N ALA A 231 15.30 8.66 47.15
CA ALA A 231 15.82 8.25 48.47
C ALA A 231 15.57 6.76 48.72
N ALA A 232 16.54 6.09 49.32
CA ALA A 232 16.45 4.70 49.77
C ALA A 232 16.87 4.61 51.24
N ALA A 233 16.24 3.70 52.00
CA ALA A 233 16.60 3.40 53.38
C ALA A 233 17.24 2.01 53.48
N SER A 234 18.26 1.89 54.34
CA SER A 234 19.14 0.72 54.41
C SER A 234 18.62 -0.39 55.34
N PRO A 235 18.97 -1.67 55.08
CA PRO A 235 18.70 -2.76 56.01
C PRO A 235 19.75 -2.86 57.14
N SER A 236 19.35 -3.38 58.29
CA SER A 236 20.23 -3.94 59.33
C SER A 236 19.49 -5.08 60.05
N ALA A 237 20.21 -6.06 60.60
CA ALA A 237 19.59 -7.28 61.14
C ALA A 237 20.44 -7.94 62.24
N THR A 238 19.78 -8.40 63.32
CA THR A 238 20.40 -9.27 64.33
C THR A 238 19.36 -10.15 65.05
N SER A 239 19.52 -11.48 64.94
CA SER A 239 19.18 -12.54 65.91
C SER A 239 17.85 -12.54 66.71
N SER A 240 16.93 -13.45 66.31
CA SER A 240 16.51 -14.68 67.05
C SER A 240 15.90 -14.63 68.47
N PRO A 241 15.08 -15.63 68.91
CA PRO A 241 14.31 -16.65 68.17
C PRO A 241 12.87 -16.96 68.74
N LEU A 242 12.27 -18.05 68.23
CA LEU A 242 11.29 -18.98 68.87
C LEU A 242 9.78 -18.84 68.57
N ALA A 243 9.07 -19.96 68.81
CA ALA A 243 7.62 -20.23 68.72
C ALA A 243 6.95 -20.28 67.33
N THR A 244 6.73 -21.50 66.83
CA THR A 244 5.64 -21.82 65.90
C THR A 244 4.31 -21.96 66.66
N PRO A 245 3.16 -21.74 66.00
CA PRO A 245 2.15 -22.80 65.99
C PRO A 245 1.37 -22.97 64.67
N SER A 246 0.80 -24.17 64.52
CA SER A 246 -0.37 -24.59 63.70
C SER A 246 -0.93 -23.66 62.61
N ALA A 247 -0.99 -24.18 61.38
CA ALA A 247 -1.88 -23.66 60.34
C ALA A 247 -3.36 -23.98 60.63
N SER A 248 -4.26 -23.06 60.27
CA SER A 248 -5.71 -23.26 60.20
C SER A 248 -6.27 -22.41 59.06
N PRO A 249 -7.18 -22.94 58.21
CA PRO A 249 -7.66 -22.19 57.05
C PRO A 249 -8.68 -21.11 57.46
N LEU A 250 -8.43 -19.86 57.07
CA LEU A 250 -9.42 -18.78 57.14
C LEU A 250 -10.37 -18.84 55.92
N PRO A 251 -11.63 -18.41 56.06
CA PRO A 251 -12.69 -18.74 55.11
C PRO A 251 -12.63 -17.93 53.80
N SER A 252 -12.94 -18.60 52.70
CA SER A 252 -13.06 -18.01 51.36
C SER A 252 -14.29 -17.11 51.23
N ILE A 253 -14.16 -15.82 51.56
CA ILE A 253 -15.19 -14.82 51.24
C ILE A 253 -15.07 -14.43 49.77
N VAL A 254 -15.69 -15.22 48.89
CA VAL A 254 -15.93 -14.87 47.49
C VAL A 254 -17.32 -14.24 47.39
N PRO A 255 -17.46 -12.98 46.97
CA PRO A 255 -18.76 -12.40 46.68
C PRO A 255 -19.38 -13.10 45.47
N SER A 256 -20.47 -13.83 45.69
CA SER A 256 -21.25 -14.43 44.61
C SER A 256 -21.94 -13.31 43.81
N LEU A 257 -21.48 -13.03 42.59
CA LEU A 257 -22.22 -12.14 41.68
C LEU A 257 -23.62 -12.72 41.39
N PRO A 258 -24.68 -11.91 41.41
CA PRO A 258 -26.01 -12.36 41.04
C PRO A 258 -26.08 -12.64 39.54
N ILE A 259 -26.48 -13.86 39.17
CA ILE A 259 -26.79 -14.21 37.77
C ILE A 259 -28.05 -13.44 37.37
N PRO A 260 -28.04 -12.62 36.31
CA PRO A 260 -29.22 -11.87 35.89
C PRO A 260 -30.22 -12.79 35.19
N SER A 261 -31.20 -13.30 35.95
CA SER A 261 -32.36 -14.03 35.43
C SER A 261 -33.39 -13.08 34.76
N GLY A 262 -32.92 -12.34 33.75
CA GLY A 262 -33.73 -11.41 32.97
C GLY A 262 -34.45 -12.10 31.82
N THR A 263 -35.79 -12.14 31.85
CA THR A 263 -36.59 -12.27 30.62
C THR A 263 -36.29 -11.10 29.68
N PRO A 264 -36.27 -11.31 28.34
CA PRO A 264 -35.98 -10.23 27.40
C PRO A 264 -37.04 -9.14 27.49
N ALA A 265 -36.67 -7.98 28.05
CA ALA A 265 -37.52 -6.82 28.13
C ALA A 265 -37.86 -6.29 26.72
N PRO A 266 -39.08 -5.75 26.48
CA PRO A 266 -39.45 -5.23 25.18
C PRO A 266 -38.52 -4.07 24.79
N VAL A 267 -38.05 -4.09 23.54
CA VAL A 267 -37.14 -3.08 22.97
C VAL A 267 -37.81 -1.70 23.06
N THR A 268 -37.44 -0.96 24.09
CA THR A 268 -37.94 0.38 24.34
C THR A 268 -37.18 1.33 23.43
N LEU A 269 -37.92 2.09 22.59
CA LEU A 269 -37.35 3.11 21.71
C LEU A 269 -36.85 4.30 22.54
N ALA A 270 -35.68 4.13 23.17
CA ALA A 270 -34.97 5.22 23.81
C ALA A 270 -34.63 6.27 22.74
N ASN A 271 -34.87 7.55 23.07
CA ASN A 271 -34.43 8.65 22.22
C ASN A 271 -32.91 8.53 22.03
N PRO A 272 -32.38 8.52 20.79
CA PRO A 272 -30.97 8.29 20.57
C PRO A 272 -30.17 9.41 21.22
N THR A 273 -29.32 9.04 22.17
CA THR A 273 -28.48 10.01 22.87
C THR A 273 -27.50 10.64 21.87
N LEU A 274 -27.20 11.92 22.04
CA LEU A 274 -26.33 12.64 21.11
C LEU A 274 -24.96 11.94 20.90
N PRO A 275 -24.32 11.32 21.92
CA PRO A 275 -23.13 10.50 21.74
C PRO A 275 -23.27 9.32 20.76
N ALA A 276 -24.39 8.58 20.78
CA ALA A 276 -24.60 7.42 19.89
C ALA A 276 -24.63 7.84 18.41
N LEU A 277 -25.30 8.96 18.11
CA LEU A 277 -25.42 9.51 16.75
C LEU A 277 -24.08 9.99 16.15
N LEU A 278 -23.04 10.21 16.97
CA LEU A 278 -21.71 10.61 16.48
C LEU A 278 -21.10 9.55 15.56
N LEU A 279 -21.26 8.28 15.91
CA LEU A 279 -20.66 7.15 15.20
C LEU A 279 -21.39 6.89 13.87
N SER A 280 -22.73 6.91 13.87
CA SER A 280 -23.55 7.02 12.66
C SER A 280 -23.13 8.19 11.76
N GLY A 281 -22.81 9.35 12.36
CA GLY A 281 -22.33 10.54 11.65
C GLY A 281 -20.99 10.32 10.94
N ILE A 282 -19.99 9.78 11.67
CA ILE A 282 -18.65 9.48 11.15
C ILE A 282 -18.70 8.49 9.96
N VAL A 283 -19.65 7.55 9.96
CA VAL A 283 -19.83 6.58 8.88
C VAL A 283 -20.58 7.18 7.69
N TRP A 284 -21.75 7.80 7.89
CA TRP A 284 -22.66 8.15 6.79
C TRP A 284 -22.52 9.57 6.22
N ILE A 285 -21.99 10.54 6.98
CA ILE A 285 -21.83 11.92 6.48
C ILE A 285 -20.97 11.98 5.20
N PRO A 286 -19.83 11.26 5.06
CA PRO A 286 -19.08 11.23 3.81
C PRO A 286 -19.94 10.73 2.64
N LEU A 287 -20.70 9.65 2.80
CA LEU A 287 -21.57 9.14 1.73
C LEU A 287 -22.67 10.13 1.34
N ILE A 288 -23.33 10.75 2.32
CA ILE A 288 -24.39 11.74 2.08
C ILE A 288 -23.83 12.95 1.32
N VAL A 289 -22.69 13.48 1.77
CA VAL A 289 -22.00 14.58 1.06
C VAL A 289 -21.59 14.12 -0.35
N GLY A 290 -21.00 12.92 -0.49
CA GLY A 290 -20.60 12.36 -1.78
C GLY A 290 -21.77 12.23 -2.76
N LEU A 291 -22.94 11.77 -2.30
CA LEU A 291 -24.15 11.70 -3.11
C LEU A 291 -24.64 13.08 -3.54
N VAL A 292 -24.62 14.08 -2.65
CA VAL A 292 -24.93 15.48 -3.00
C VAL A 292 -23.92 16.03 -4.02
N LEU A 293 -22.63 15.70 -3.91
CA LEU A 293 -21.59 16.11 -4.86
C LEU A 293 -21.75 15.51 -6.27
N LEU A 294 -22.47 14.39 -6.42
CA LEU A 294 -22.85 13.84 -7.74
C LEU A 294 -23.94 14.66 -8.42
N LEU A 295 -24.82 15.30 -7.65
CA LEU A 295 -25.93 16.13 -8.16
C LEU A 295 -25.47 17.55 -8.54
N LEU A 296 -24.34 18.01 -8.00
CA LEU A 296 -23.78 19.32 -8.32
C LEU A 296 -23.12 19.34 -9.71
N PRO A 297 -23.39 20.35 -10.56
CA PRO A 297 -22.66 20.52 -11.81
C PRO A 297 -21.18 20.82 -11.53
N ALA A 298 -20.30 20.34 -12.43
CA ALA A 298 -18.84 20.42 -12.32
C ALA A 298 -18.17 20.89 -13.64
N ARG A 299 -18.89 21.70 -14.44
CA ARG A 299 -18.49 22.15 -15.78
C ARG A 299 -17.51 23.33 -15.71
N SER A 300 -17.84 24.37 -14.94
CA SER A 300 -16.95 25.52 -14.71
C SER A 300 -15.94 25.30 -13.56
N GLU A 301 -14.89 26.12 -13.48
CA GLU A 301 -13.94 26.06 -12.36
C GLU A 301 -14.58 26.51 -11.03
N ALA A 302 -15.57 27.41 -11.05
CA ALA A 302 -16.32 27.82 -9.85
C ALA A 302 -17.27 26.72 -9.34
N GLU A 303 -17.84 25.93 -10.25
CA GLU A 303 -18.55 24.68 -9.94
C GLU A 303 -17.61 23.63 -9.31
N ARG A 304 -16.46 23.36 -9.93
CA ARG A 304 -15.44 22.44 -9.39
C ARG A 304 -14.92 22.89 -8.02
N ALA A 305 -14.76 24.19 -7.81
CA ALA A 305 -14.40 24.75 -6.52
C ALA A 305 -15.46 24.48 -5.46
N ARG A 306 -16.77 24.65 -5.77
CA ARG A 306 -17.86 24.30 -4.85
C ARG A 306 -17.87 22.82 -4.50
N VAL A 307 -17.71 21.93 -5.50
CA VAL A 307 -17.62 20.47 -5.27
C VAL A 307 -16.45 20.12 -4.35
N ARG A 308 -15.27 20.68 -4.61
CA ARG A 308 -14.08 20.47 -3.77
C ARG A 308 -14.26 21.00 -2.35
N ILE A 309 -14.88 22.17 -2.17
CA ILE A 309 -15.17 22.74 -0.85
C ILE A 309 -16.15 21.84 -0.08
N GLY A 310 -17.21 21.35 -0.72
CA GLY A 310 -18.12 20.39 -0.11
C GLY A 310 -17.43 19.11 0.36
N ALA A 311 -16.49 18.57 -0.44
CA ALA A 311 -15.70 17.41 -0.04
C ALA A 311 -14.78 17.69 1.16
N ILE A 312 -14.10 18.85 1.17
CA ILE A 312 -13.24 19.28 2.30
C ILE A 312 -14.06 19.45 3.57
N VAL A 313 -15.26 20.05 3.47
CA VAL A 313 -16.18 20.22 4.62
C VAL A 313 -16.70 18.88 5.11
N GLY A 314 -17.09 17.95 4.23
CA GLY A 314 -17.59 16.63 4.61
C GLY A 314 -16.58 15.79 5.40
N SER A 315 -15.41 15.53 4.80
CA SER A 315 -14.34 14.75 5.46
C SER A 315 -13.73 15.51 6.66
N GLY A 316 -13.61 16.85 6.55
CA GLY A 316 -13.15 17.69 7.65
C GLY A 316 -14.08 17.67 8.87
N PHE A 317 -15.41 17.62 8.65
CA PHE A 317 -16.38 17.47 9.72
C PHE A 317 -16.27 16.08 10.38
N VAL A 318 -16.04 15.02 9.61
CA VAL A 318 -15.81 13.67 10.14
C VAL A 318 -14.52 13.57 10.98
N LEU A 319 -13.42 14.24 10.56
CA LEU A 319 -12.24 14.37 11.42
C LEU A 319 -12.53 15.14 12.71
N VAL A 320 -13.34 16.20 12.66
CA VAL A 320 -13.77 16.93 13.87
C VAL A 320 -14.61 16.03 14.79
N LEU A 321 -15.54 15.24 14.25
CA LEU A 321 -16.30 14.25 15.04
C LEU A 321 -15.38 13.21 15.68
N ALA A 322 -14.39 12.67 14.94
CA ALA A 322 -13.45 11.69 15.47
C ALA A 322 -12.58 12.28 16.61
N VAL A 323 -12.13 13.53 16.48
CA VAL A 323 -11.37 14.24 17.52
C VAL A 323 -12.25 14.57 18.73
N LEU A 324 -13.52 14.93 18.54
CA LEU A 324 -14.48 15.13 19.64
C LEU A 324 -14.78 13.82 20.38
N MET A 325 -14.96 12.71 19.66
CA MET A 325 -15.13 11.39 20.27
C MET A 325 -13.88 10.93 21.03
N TRP A 326 -12.68 11.26 20.54
CA TRP A 326 -11.43 11.00 21.25
C TRP A 326 -11.29 11.84 22.52
N TYR A 327 -11.57 13.15 22.47
CA TYR A 327 -11.53 14.00 23.66
C TYR A 327 -12.59 13.61 24.71
N GLY A 328 -13.75 13.11 24.27
CA GLY A 328 -14.79 12.56 25.14
C GLY A 328 -14.60 11.08 25.52
N PHE A 329 -13.53 10.41 25.05
CA PHE A 329 -13.30 9.00 25.34
C PHE A 329 -12.83 8.82 26.79
N ALA A 330 -13.54 7.97 27.52
CA ALA A 330 -13.13 7.46 28.82
C ALA A 330 -13.18 5.94 28.77
N ASP A 331 -12.30 5.26 29.52
CA ASP A 331 -12.38 3.81 29.69
C ASP A 331 -13.73 3.43 30.32
N GLN A 332 -14.44 2.51 29.67
CA GLN A 332 -15.75 2.00 30.10
C GLN A 332 -15.65 0.68 30.89
N GLY A 333 -14.44 0.24 31.25
CA GLY A 333 -14.24 -1.01 32.00
C GLY A 333 -14.44 -2.27 31.15
N GLY A 334 -14.28 -2.16 29.83
CA GLY A 334 -14.29 -3.26 28.88
C GLY A 334 -15.52 -3.38 27.97
N THR A 335 -16.57 -2.59 28.19
CA THR A 335 -17.67 -2.41 27.21
C THR A 335 -17.23 -1.53 26.04
N LEU A 336 -18.10 -1.37 25.03
CA LEU A 336 -17.85 -0.46 23.91
C LEU A 336 -18.28 0.97 24.28
N ALA A 337 -17.52 1.96 23.81
CA ALA A 337 -17.90 3.36 23.89
C ALA A 337 -18.75 3.76 22.66
N TYR A 338 -19.64 4.74 22.86
CA TYR A 338 -20.51 5.29 21.82
C TYR A 338 -21.36 4.22 21.10
N GLU A 339 -21.83 3.23 21.84
CA GLU A 339 -22.61 2.11 21.33
C GLU A 339 -23.98 2.57 20.77
N GLU A 340 -24.31 2.10 19.58
CA GLU A 340 -25.58 2.30 18.91
C GLU A 340 -26.07 0.96 18.34
N GLN A 341 -27.11 0.39 18.94
CA GLN A 341 -27.73 -0.85 18.49
C GLN A 341 -29.18 -0.61 18.07
N ARG A 342 -29.54 -0.99 16.83
CA ARG A 342 -30.92 -0.95 16.30
C ARG A 342 -31.23 -2.20 15.50
N ALA A 343 -32.48 -2.64 15.45
CA ALA A 343 -32.87 -3.77 14.59
C ALA A 343 -32.67 -3.43 13.10
N TRP A 344 -32.03 -4.33 12.33
CA TRP A 344 -31.79 -4.14 10.89
C TRP A 344 -32.30 -5.32 10.06
N LEU A 345 -31.79 -6.53 10.31
CA LEU A 345 -32.18 -7.76 9.64
C LEU A 345 -32.53 -8.83 10.69
N PRO A 346 -33.60 -8.62 11.49
CA PRO A 346 -33.93 -9.49 12.62
C PRO A 346 -34.25 -10.93 12.22
N GLN A 347 -34.74 -11.17 11.00
CA GLN A 347 -34.95 -12.52 10.43
C GLN A 347 -33.65 -13.33 10.27
N LEU A 348 -32.50 -12.65 10.27
CA LEU A 348 -31.16 -13.24 10.18
C LEU A 348 -30.39 -13.14 11.50
N GLY A 349 -30.99 -12.60 12.57
CA GLY A 349 -30.26 -12.33 13.82
C GLY A 349 -29.18 -11.25 13.69
N SER A 350 -29.33 -10.32 12.72
CA SER A 350 -28.40 -9.21 12.46
C SER A 350 -29.01 -7.85 12.81
N SER A 351 -28.17 -6.95 13.31
CA SER A 351 -28.56 -5.63 13.82
C SER A 351 -27.67 -4.53 13.26
N TYR A 352 -28.19 -3.29 13.25
CA TYR A 352 -27.37 -2.11 13.07
C TYR A 352 -26.65 -1.83 14.40
N HIS A 353 -25.57 -2.57 14.67
CA HIS A 353 -24.73 -2.43 15.86
C HIS A 353 -23.41 -1.75 15.49
N LEU A 354 -23.24 -0.51 15.97
CA LEU A 354 -21.97 0.22 15.96
C LEU A 354 -21.46 0.42 17.41
N GLY A 355 -20.16 0.45 17.61
CA GLY A 355 -19.53 0.70 18.91
C GLY A 355 -18.00 0.60 18.83
N VAL A 356 -17.29 1.48 19.54
CA VAL A 356 -15.84 1.63 19.40
C VAL A 356 -15.09 1.31 20.70
N ASP A 357 -13.93 0.66 20.56
CA ASP A 357 -12.92 0.58 21.61
C ASP A 357 -11.74 1.52 21.27
N GLY A 358 -10.72 1.59 22.14
CA GLY A 358 -9.54 2.43 21.90
C GLY A 358 -8.70 2.05 20.67
N VAL A 359 -8.79 0.81 20.18
CA VAL A 359 -8.17 0.39 18.91
C VAL A 359 -8.99 0.91 17.74
N SER A 360 -10.31 0.73 17.77
CA SER A 360 -11.25 1.29 16.77
C SER A 360 -11.06 2.81 16.64
N LEU A 361 -11.02 3.51 17.78
CA LEU A 361 -10.86 4.97 17.89
C LEU A 361 -9.51 5.45 17.33
N ALA A 362 -8.41 4.80 17.70
CA ALA A 362 -7.08 5.12 17.18
C ALA A 362 -7.00 5.00 15.64
N LEU A 363 -7.71 4.02 15.07
CA LEU A 363 -7.78 3.84 13.63
C LEU A 363 -8.78 4.78 12.95
N LEU A 364 -9.88 5.18 13.61
CA LEU A 364 -10.81 6.19 13.10
C LEU A 364 -10.17 7.59 13.00
N LEU A 365 -9.31 7.95 13.96
CA LEU A 365 -8.47 9.16 13.87
C LEU A 365 -7.52 9.09 12.67
N LEU A 366 -6.91 7.93 12.40
CA LEU A 366 -6.06 7.72 11.23
C LEU A 366 -6.86 7.82 9.92
N THR A 367 -7.99 7.12 9.79
CA THR A 367 -8.73 7.03 8.52
C THR A 367 -9.38 8.36 8.15
N SER A 368 -9.95 9.09 9.11
CA SER A 368 -10.52 10.43 8.88
C SER A 368 -9.44 11.46 8.53
N LEU A 369 -8.29 11.45 9.23
CA LEU A 369 -7.16 12.34 8.92
C LEU A 369 -6.59 12.07 7.52
N LEU A 370 -6.36 10.80 7.16
CA LEU A 370 -5.85 10.44 5.84
C LEU A 370 -6.86 10.73 4.72
N SER A 371 -8.17 10.63 5.00
CA SER A 371 -9.23 10.98 4.06
C SER A 371 -9.28 12.49 3.79
N LEU A 372 -9.22 13.32 4.84
CA LEU A 372 -9.14 14.78 4.69
C LEU A 372 -7.88 15.19 3.91
N VAL A 373 -6.73 14.61 4.25
CA VAL A 373 -5.46 14.85 3.55
C VAL A 373 -5.55 14.42 2.08
N ALA A 374 -6.19 13.30 1.76
CA ALA A 374 -6.41 12.87 0.38
C ALA A 374 -7.32 13.85 -0.38
N VAL A 375 -8.42 14.30 0.22
CA VAL A 375 -9.33 15.30 -0.39
C VAL A 375 -8.61 16.63 -0.65
N LEU A 376 -7.77 17.10 0.28
CA LEU A 376 -6.93 18.31 0.11
C LEU A 376 -5.89 18.15 -1.00
N ALA A 377 -5.18 17.02 -1.02
CA ALA A 377 -4.18 16.69 -2.03
C ALA A 377 -4.79 16.56 -3.44
N SER A 378 -6.05 16.13 -3.54
CA SER A 378 -6.82 16.05 -4.79
C SER A 378 -7.31 17.38 -5.37
N SER A 379 -6.91 18.52 -4.79
CA SER A 379 -7.38 19.85 -5.16
C SER A 379 -7.17 20.27 -6.63
N ARG A 380 -6.33 19.55 -7.40
CA ARG A 380 -6.06 19.76 -8.84
C ARG A 380 -6.93 18.91 -9.79
N VAL A 381 -7.73 17.97 -9.29
CA VAL A 381 -8.57 17.11 -10.13
C VAL A 381 -9.69 17.91 -10.81
N ARG A 382 -9.69 17.92 -12.15
CA ARG A 382 -10.70 18.62 -12.98
C ARG A 382 -11.68 17.71 -13.68
N GLU A 383 -11.22 16.54 -14.14
CA GLU A 383 -12.06 15.59 -14.86
C GLU A 383 -13.05 14.89 -13.93
N ARG A 384 -14.35 15.01 -14.24
CA ARG A 384 -15.45 14.33 -13.52
C ARG A 384 -15.38 14.54 -12.00
N ALA A 385 -15.03 15.75 -11.55
CA ALA A 385 -14.69 16.06 -10.16
C ALA A 385 -15.76 15.60 -9.13
N GLY A 386 -17.06 15.76 -9.43
CA GLY A 386 -18.15 15.27 -8.56
C GLY A 386 -18.05 13.77 -8.29
N ALA A 387 -17.90 12.96 -9.35
CA ALA A 387 -17.71 11.51 -9.23
C ALA A 387 -16.40 11.13 -8.54
N TYR A 388 -15.31 11.90 -8.76
CA TYR A 388 -14.04 11.66 -8.09
C TYR A 388 -14.14 11.86 -6.57
N PHE A 389 -14.69 12.99 -6.12
CA PHE A 389 -14.83 13.27 -4.69
C PHE A 389 -15.90 12.38 -4.03
N ALA A 390 -17.00 12.06 -4.72
CA ALA A 390 -17.98 11.08 -4.24
C ALA A 390 -17.36 9.70 -3.99
N LEU A 391 -16.44 9.24 -4.85
CA LEU A 391 -15.73 7.97 -4.66
C LEU A 391 -14.68 8.04 -3.55
N LEU A 392 -14.02 9.18 -3.32
CA LEU A 392 -13.16 9.36 -2.12
C LEU A 392 -13.97 9.29 -0.83
N LEU A 393 -15.13 9.94 -0.78
CA LEU A 393 -15.99 9.93 0.41
C LEU A 393 -16.67 8.57 0.63
N LEU A 394 -16.95 7.79 -0.44
CA LEU A 394 -17.33 6.38 -0.33
C LEU A 394 -16.20 5.50 0.24
N PHE A 395 -14.94 5.79 -0.12
CA PHE A 395 -13.77 5.14 0.47
C PHE A 395 -13.69 5.42 1.98
N GLU A 396 -13.85 6.69 2.38
CA GLU A 396 -13.90 7.13 3.79
C GLU A 396 -15.05 6.48 4.56
N THR A 397 -16.26 6.45 3.98
CA THR A 397 -17.43 5.73 4.54
C THR A 397 -17.10 4.27 4.84
N GLY A 398 -16.47 3.59 3.89
CA GLY A 398 -16.09 2.18 4.03
C GLY A 398 -14.99 1.94 5.07
N LEU A 399 -13.94 2.78 5.08
CA LEU A 399 -12.89 2.74 6.10
C LEU A 399 -13.49 2.89 7.51
N ASN A 400 -14.29 3.94 7.72
CA ASN A 400 -14.85 4.25 9.03
C ASN A 400 -15.89 3.21 9.45
N GLY A 401 -16.73 2.74 8.52
CA GLY A 401 -17.76 1.74 8.79
C GLY A 401 -17.21 0.39 9.27
N VAL A 402 -16.08 -0.09 8.73
CA VAL A 402 -15.43 -1.32 9.23
C VAL A 402 -14.94 -1.15 10.66
N LEU A 403 -14.41 0.02 11.02
CA LEU A 403 -13.88 0.31 12.35
C LEU A 403 -14.98 0.58 13.39
N ALA A 404 -16.14 1.06 12.93
CA ALA A 404 -17.31 1.35 13.76
C ALA A 404 -18.21 0.14 14.01
N ALA A 405 -18.24 -0.85 13.10
CA ALA A 405 -19.22 -1.93 13.11
C ALA A 405 -18.90 -3.06 14.11
N VAL A 406 -19.96 -3.59 14.70
CA VAL A 406 -19.96 -4.68 15.69
C VAL A 406 -20.87 -5.84 15.24
N ASP A 407 -21.55 -5.72 14.10
CA ASP A 407 -22.24 -6.81 13.41
C ASP A 407 -21.41 -7.24 12.18
N TYR A 408 -21.20 -8.55 12.01
CA TYR A 408 -20.35 -9.09 10.95
C TYR A 408 -20.91 -8.88 9.52
N LEU A 409 -22.23 -8.71 9.32
CA LEU A 409 -22.80 -8.31 8.03
C LEU A 409 -22.58 -6.83 7.75
N LEU A 410 -22.58 -5.96 8.77
CA LEU A 410 -22.14 -4.56 8.61
C LEU A 410 -20.65 -4.49 8.29
N ILE A 411 -19.80 -5.23 9.03
CA ILE A 411 -18.36 -5.30 8.76
C ILE A 411 -18.15 -5.74 7.30
N LEU A 412 -18.82 -6.79 6.83
CA LEU A 412 -18.74 -7.26 5.45
C LEU A 412 -19.18 -6.20 4.42
N LEU A 413 -20.30 -5.51 4.67
CA LEU A 413 -20.81 -4.43 3.83
C LEU A 413 -19.78 -3.30 3.68
N PHE A 414 -19.24 -2.82 4.80
CA PHE A 414 -18.23 -1.76 4.80
C PHE A 414 -16.88 -2.23 4.27
N TRP A 415 -16.50 -3.50 4.45
CA TRP A 415 -15.26 -4.11 3.91
C TRP A 415 -15.21 -4.07 2.37
N ALA A 416 -16.37 -4.23 1.72
CA ALA A 416 -16.49 -4.14 0.27
C ALA A 416 -16.43 -2.69 -0.26
N MET A 417 -16.89 -1.69 0.49
CA MET A 417 -16.97 -0.31 0.02
C MET A 417 -15.63 0.32 -0.42
N PRO A 418 -14.52 0.27 0.35
CA PRO A 418 -13.26 0.89 -0.07
C PRO A 418 -12.60 0.12 -1.21
N VAL A 419 -12.86 -1.20 -1.35
CA VAL A 419 -12.43 -2.00 -2.51
C VAL A 419 -13.10 -1.49 -3.79
N VAL A 420 -14.43 -1.30 -3.76
CA VAL A 420 -15.20 -0.78 -4.91
C VAL A 420 -14.80 0.66 -5.24
N ALA A 421 -14.62 1.52 -4.22
CA ALA A 421 -14.13 2.87 -4.39
C ALA A 421 -12.72 2.90 -5.01
N ALA A 422 -11.78 2.11 -4.48
CA ALA A 422 -10.41 1.99 -5.00
C ALA A 422 -10.39 1.51 -6.46
N PHE A 423 -11.18 0.49 -6.79
CA PHE A 423 -11.34 -0.02 -8.17
C PHE A 423 -11.75 1.10 -9.12
N LEU A 424 -12.81 1.86 -8.80
CA LEU A 424 -13.33 2.92 -9.65
C LEU A 424 -12.38 4.14 -9.73
N LEU A 425 -11.74 4.51 -8.63
CA LEU A 425 -10.74 5.59 -8.58
C LEU A 425 -9.51 5.28 -9.44
N ILE A 426 -8.96 4.06 -9.35
CA ILE A 426 -7.84 3.64 -10.19
C ILE A 426 -8.28 3.53 -11.66
N ALA A 427 -9.39 2.85 -11.96
CA ALA A 427 -9.86 2.69 -13.33
C ALA A 427 -10.14 4.04 -14.02
N GLY A 428 -10.69 5.02 -13.28
CA GLY A 428 -11.05 6.33 -13.80
C GLY A 428 -9.90 7.34 -13.90
N TRP A 429 -8.99 7.38 -12.92
CA TRP A 429 -7.99 8.45 -12.76
C TRP A 429 -6.55 7.96 -12.47
N GLY A 430 -6.30 6.65 -12.54
CA GLY A 430 -4.96 6.07 -12.43
C GLY A 430 -4.07 6.29 -13.67
N GLY A 431 -2.85 5.77 -13.60
CA GLY A 431 -1.78 5.84 -14.61
C GLY A 431 -1.90 4.84 -15.78
N PRO A 432 -0.80 4.60 -16.53
CA PRO A 432 -0.83 3.80 -17.76
C PRO A 432 -1.29 2.35 -17.57
N GLY A 433 -0.94 1.69 -16.47
CA GLY A 433 -1.31 0.30 -16.16
C GLY A 433 -2.65 0.15 -15.43
N ARG A 434 -3.39 1.25 -15.24
CA ARG A 434 -4.54 1.33 -14.32
C ARG A 434 -5.63 0.27 -14.51
N SER A 435 -5.91 -0.20 -15.72
CA SER A 435 -6.93 -1.23 -15.94
C SER A 435 -6.55 -2.56 -15.28
N ARG A 436 -5.28 -2.97 -15.39
CA ARG A 436 -4.75 -4.18 -14.75
C ARG A 436 -4.67 -4.02 -13.23
N ALA A 437 -4.24 -2.85 -12.75
CA ALA A 437 -4.18 -2.56 -11.32
C ALA A 437 -5.58 -2.54 -10.67
N ALA A 438 -6.55 -1.86 -11.28
CA ALA A 438 -7.94 -1.82 -10.83
C ALA A 438 -8.56 -3.23 -10.79
N LEU A 439 -8.42 -4.02 -11.87
CA LEU A 439 -8.92 -5.39 -11.90
C LEU A 439 -8.26 -6.29 -10.83
N LYS A 440 -6.98 -6.08 -10.50
CA LYS A 440 -6.33 -6.75 -9.37
C LYS A 440 -6.93 -6.34 -8.02
N VAL A 441 -7.14 -5.04 -7.77
CA VAL A 441 -7.79 -4.55 -6.53
C VAL A 441 -9.18 -5.18 -6.38
N LEU A 442 -9.98 -5.16 -7.43
CA LEU A 442 -11.32 -5.75 -7.41
C LEU A 442 -11.27 -7.26 -7.16
N ALA A 443 -10.41 -8.00 -7.87
CA ALA A 443 -10.32 -9.45 -7.74
C ALA A 443 -9.84 -9.90 -6.35
N PHE A 444 -8.78 -9.28 -5.81
CA PHE A 444 -8.25 -9.65 -4.49
C PHE A 444 -9.13 -9.15 -3.35
N GLY A 445 -9.72 -7.96 -3.47
CA GLY A 445 -10.67 -7.43 -2.49
C GLY A 445 -11.99 -8.22 -2.46
N LEU A 446 -12.51 -8.66 -3.61
CA LEU A 446 -13.65 -9.58 -3.66
C LEU A 446 -13.29 -10.97 -3.11
N ALA A 447 -12.08 -11.47 -3.34
CA ALA A 447 -11.63 -12.74 -2.74
C ALA A 447 -11.53 -12.64 -1.20
N SER A 448 -10.99 -11.54 -0.67
CA SER A 448 -10.98 -11.22 0.77
C SER A 448 -12.41 -11.16 1.33
N THR A 449 -13.30 -10.42 0.66
CA THR A 449 -14.72 -10.28 1.04
C THR A 449 -15.46 -11.62 1.00
N ALA A 450 -15.21 -12.46 0.00
CA ALA A 450 -15.84 -13.77 -0.14
C ALA A 450 -15.37 -14.77 0.94
N LEU A 451 -14.08 -14.77 1.27
CA LEU A 451 -13.55 -15.57 2.38
C LEU A 451 -14.15 -15.12 3.72
N LEU A 452 -14.26 -13.81 3.95
CA LEU A 452 -14.90 -13.24 5.13
C LEU A 452 -16.38 -13.64 5.22
N LEU A 453 -17.14 -13.52 4.13
CA LEU A 453 -18.54 -13.96 4.04
C LEU A 453 -18.69 -15.45 4.38
N VAL A 454 -17.86 -16.33 3.80
CA VAL A 454 -17.94 -17.77 4.07
C VAL A 454 -17.59 -18.08 5.53
N ALA A 455 -16.59 -17.42 6.11
CA ALA A 455 -16.25 -17.57 7.54
C ALA A 455 -17.42 -17.15 8.44
N VAL A 456 -17.97 -15.96 8.19
CA VAL A 456 -19.09 -15.37 8.93
C VAL A 456 -20.36 -16.22 8.85
N LEU A 457 -20.70 -16.76 7.67
CA LEU A 457 -21.87 -17.64 7.51
C LEU A 457 -21.71 -18.98 8.24
N ILE A 458 -20.50 -19.57 8.24
CA ILE A 458 -20.22 -20.80 8.99
C ILE A 458 -20.29 -20.51 10.50
N LEU A 459 -19.68 -19.41 10.97
CA LEU A 459 -19.68 -19.02 12.38
C LEU A 459 -21.09 -18.74 12.91
N ALA A 460 -21.89 -17.93 12.20
CA ALA A 460 -23.29 -17.69 12.53
C ALA A 460 -24.10 -19.00 12.55
N GLY A 461 -23.81 -19.94 11.65
CA GLY A 461 -24.40 -21.29 11.63
C GLY A 461 -23.92 -22.24 12.74
N GLN A 462 -22.98 -21.85 13.60
CA GLN A 462 -22.66 -22.56 14.85
C GLN A 462 -23.37 -21.94 16.07
N SER A 463 -23.73 -20.66 16.01
CA SER A 463 -24.45 -19.98 17.08
C SER A 463 -25.92 -20.43 17.18
N SER A 464 -26.48 -20.43 18.39
CA SER A 464 -27.85 -20.84 18.67
C SER A 464 -28.49 -19.89 19.70
N PRO A 465 -29.41 -19.00 19.30
CA PRO A 465 -29.90 -18.80 17.93
C PRO A 465 -28.83 -18.24 16.98
N PRO A 466 -28.97 -18.44 15.65
CA PRO A 466 -28.10 -17.81 14.67
C PRO A 466 -28.08 -16.27 14.80
N THR A 467 -26.89 -15.69 14.90
CA THR A 467 -26.70 -14.24 14.95
C THR A 467 -25.44 -13.82 14.18
N PHE A 468 -25.36 -12.53 13.85
CA PHE A 468 -24.17 -11.89 13.26
C PHE A 468 -23.52 -10.86 14.19
N ASP A 469 -24.04 -10.70 15.41
CA ASP A 469 -23.46 -9.83 16.42
C ASP A 469 -22.09 -10.37 16.91
N LEU A 470 -21.03 -9.56 16.80
CA LEU A 470 -19.65 -9.98 17.06
C LEU A 470 -19.43 -10.32 18.54
N LEU A 471 -20.02 -9.55 19.47
CA LEU A 471 -19.87 -9.79 20.91
C LEU A 471 -20.57 -11.09 21.33
N SER A 472 -21.72 -11.39 20.72
CA SER A 472 -22.45 -12.64 20.91
C SER A 472 -21.70 -13.84 20.32
N LEU A 473 -21.16 -13.69 19.10
CA LEU A 473 -20.42 -14.76 18.43
C LEU A 473 -19.09 -15.09 19.10
N HIS A 474 -18.43 -14.12 19.73
CA HIS A 474 -17.20 -14.33 20.52
C HIS A 474 -17.37 -15.37 21.64
N ASN A 475 -18.58 -15.50 22.18
CA ASN A 475 -18.93 -16.47 23.24
C ASN A 475 -19.43 -17.82 22.68
N THR A 476 -19.43 -18.02 21.35
CA THR A 476 -19.90 -19.27 20.73
C THR A 476 -18.84 -20.36 20.89
N VAL A 477 -19.15 -21.39 21.69
CA VAL A 477 -18.23 -22.51 21.94
C VAL A 477 -18.12 -23.38 20.70
N LEU A 478 -17.05 -23.17 19.91
CA LEU A 478 -16.77 -23.94 18.71
C LEU A 478 -16.11 -25.29 19.03
N HIS A 479 -16.49 -26.34 18.29
CA HIS A 479 -16.01 -27.71 18.53
C HIS A 479 -15.44 -28.37 17.26
N GLY A 480 -14.45 -29.26 17.46
CA GLY A 480 -13.90 -30.09 16.39
C GLY A 480 -13.08 -29.33 15.33
N PRO A 481 -12.95 -29.87 14.10
CA PRO A 481 -12.07 -29.29 13.08
C PRO A 481 -12.59 -27.97 12.46
N ALA A 482 -13.81 -27.54 12.80
CA ALA A 482 -14.38 -26.30 12.28
C ALA A 482 -13.61 -25.05 12.75
N THR A 483 -13.01 -25.08 13.94
CA THR A 483 -12.27 -23.94 14.52
C THR A 483 -11.09 -23.54 13.63
N GLY A 484 -10.26 -24.52 13.24
CA GLY A 484 -9.09 -24.31 12.40
C GLY A 484 -9.44 -23.93 10.95
N LEU A 485 -10.61 -24.35 10.45
CA LEU A 485 -11.12 -23.89 9.15
C LEU A 485 -11.55 -22.42 9.22
N LEU A 486 -12.38 -22.06 10.20
CA LEU A 486 -12.81 -20.67 10.43
C LEU A 486 -11.62 -19.73 10.63
N PHE A 487 -10.66 -20.13 11.47
CA PHE A 487 -9.40 -19.43 11.67
C PHE A 487 -8.69 -19.12 10.35
N TRP A 488 -8.48 -20.13 9.49
CA TRP A 488 -7.81 -19.92 8.21
C TRP A 488 -8.63 -19.09 7.22
N LEU A 489 -9.96 -19.16 7.23
CA LEU A 489 -10.82 -18.34 6.37
C LEU A 489 -10.74 -16.85 6.76
N PHE A 490 -10.91 -16.53 8.05
CA PHE A 490 -10.73 -15.17 8.57
C PHE A 490 -9.29 -14.68 8.38
N PHE A 491 -8.30 -15.46 8.78
CA PHE A 491 -6.89 -15.09 8.63
C PHE A 491 -6.51 -14.86 7.17
N ALA A 492 -6.96 -15.69 6.23
CA ALA A 492 -6.70 -15.48 4.80
C ALA A 492 -7.43 -14.23 4.26
N ALA A 493 -8.68 -13.99 4.66
CA ALA A 493 -9.41 -12.78 4.29
C ALA A 493 -8.65 -11.50 4.67
N PHE A 494 -8.12 -11.45 5.90
CA PHE A 494 -7.34 -10.31 6.40
C PHE A 494 -5.92 -10.27 5.81
N ALA A 495 -5.22 -11.40 5.70
CA ALA A 495 -3.85 -11.47 5.16
C ALA A 495 -3.77 -11.06 3.68
N ILE A 496 -4.84 -11.27 2.90
CA ILE A 496 -4.95 -10.72 1.53
C ILE A 496 -4.92 -9.18 1.55
N LEU A 497 -5.62 -8.56 2.51
CA LEU A 497 -5.73 -7.11 2.64
C LEU A 497 -4.53 -6.47 3.38
N LEU A 498 -3.76 -7.26 4.14
CA LEU A 498 -2.48 -6.90 4.79
C LEU A 498 -1.25 -7.17 3.88
N PRO A 499 -1.38 -6.98 2.56
CA PRO A 499 -0.60 -7.64 1.48
C PRO A 499 0.45 -8.69 1.92
N ALA A 500 0.01 -9.83 2.49
CA ALA A 500 0.92 -10.90 2.87
C ALA A 500 1.48 -11.64 1.64
N VAL A 501 2.70 -12.16 1.73
CA VAL A 501 3.29 -13.00 0.66
C VAL A 501 2.62 -14.39 0.65
N PRO A 502 2.21 -14.95 -0.51
CA PRO A 502 2.44 -14.48 -1.88
C PRO A 502 1.39 -13.52 -2.44
N LEU A 503 0.25 -13.34 -1.77
CA LEU A 503 -0.95 -12.67 -2.32
C LEU A 503 -0.81 -11.13 -2.48
N HIS A 504 0.27 -10.55 -1.98
CA HIS A 504 0.61 -9.11 -2.00
C HIS A 504 0.56 -8.35 -3.35
N THR A 505 0.61 -9.02 -4.51
CA THR A 505 0.92 -8.33 -5.79
C THR A 505 -0.15 -7.38 -6.30
N TRP A 506 -1.36 -7.39 -5.72
CA TRP A 506 -2.40 -6.41 -6.03
C TRP A 506 -2.05 -5.03 -5.48
N PHE A 507 -1.51 -4.96 -4.26
CA PHE A 507 -1.23 -3.72 -3.53
C PHE A 507 -0.11 -2.92 -4.19
N ILE A 508 0.98 -3.58 -4.56
CA ILE A 508 2.14 -2.94 -5.20
C ILE A 508 1.75 -2.30 -6.55
N ASP A 509 0.92 -2.98 -7.34
CA ASP A 509 0.41 -2.45 -8.62
C ASP A 509 -0.65 -1.34 -8.40
N ALA A 510 -1.51 -1.48 -7.38
CA ALA A 510 -2.51 -0.48 -7.02
C ALA A 510 -1.88 0.84 -6.57
N VAL A 511 -0.92 0.81 -5.65
CA VAL A 511 -0.24 2.00 -5.11
C VAL A 511 0.59 2.70 -6.18
N ALA A 512 1.20 1.96 -7.12
CA ALA A 512 1.94 2.54 -8.24
C ALA A 512 1.05 3.29 -9.24
N GLU A 513 -0.02 2.63 -9.69
CA GLU A 513 -0.93 3.17 -10.71
C GLU A 513 -1.93 4.19 -10.16
N ALA A 514 -2.19 4.21 -8.85
CA ALA A 514 -3.06 5.20 -8.24
C ALA A 514 -2.47 6.63 -8.31
N GLY A 515 -3.35 7.63 -8.51
CA GLY A 515 -3.00 9.02 -8.25
C GLY A 515 -2.63 9.20 -6.77
N ALA A 516 -1.64 10.05 -6.47
CA ALA A 516 -0.99 10.11 -5.15
C ALA A 516 -1.94 10.20 -3.92
N PRO A 517 -3.06 10.93 -3.95
CA PRO A 517 -4.03 10.94 -2.84
C PRO A 517 -4.71 9.58 -2.61
N VAL A 518 -5.07 8.88 -3.69
CA VAL A 518 -5.66 7.53 -3.65
C VAL A 518 -4.60 6.51 -3.24
N ALA A 519 -3.36 6.67 -3.72
CA ALA A 519 -2.22 5.85 -3.32
C ALA A 519 -1.97 5.97 -1.80
N ALA A 520 -2.07 7.17 -1.22
CA ALA A 520 -1.93 7.40 0.21
C ALA A 520 -3.02 6.69 1.04
N LEU A 521 -4.27 6.67 0.59
CA LEU A 521 -5.35 5.90 1.24
C LEU A 521 -5.13 4.39 1.12
N ILE A 522 -4.83 3.89 -0.09
CA ILE A 522 -4.57 2.45 -0.31
C ILE A 522 -3.36 1.99 0.49
N GLY A 523 -2.27 2.78 0.52
CA GLY A 523 -1.02 2.43 1.18
C GLY A 523 -1.02 2.65 2.70
N GLY A 524 -1.74 3.66 3.18
CA GLY A 524 -1.67 4.10 4.59
C GLY A 524 -2.92 3.82 5.44
N ALA A 525 -4.11 3.72 4.83
CA ALA A 525 -5.36 3.46 5.55
C ALA A 525 -5.88 2.02 5.36
N LEU A 526 -5.83 1.48 4.14
CA LEU A 526 -6.40 0.16 3.86
C LEU A 526 -5.77 -1.00 4.67
N PRO A 527 -4.43 -1.05 4.91
CA PRO A 527 -3.82 -2.10 5.73
C PRO A 527 -4.22 -2.01 7.21
N ALA A 528 -4.72 -0.86 7.68
CA ALA A 528 -5.22 -0.71 9.04
C ALA A 528 -6.48 -1.55 9.29
N LEU A 529 -7.37 -1.66 8.29
CA LEU A 529 -8.55 -2.54 8.37
C LEU A 529 -8.13 -4.02 8.48
N ALA A 530 -7.10 -4.40 7.73
CA ALA A 530 -6.55 -5.75 7.74
C ALA A 530 -5.90 -6.09 9.10
N GLY A 531 -5.20 -5.13 9.71
CA GLY A 531 -4.75 -5.22 11.09
C GLY A 531 -5.91 -5.34 12.08
N TYR A 532 -6.90 -4.45 11.98
CA TYR A 532 -8.08 -4.43 12.86
C TYR A 532 -8.83 -5.77 12.89
N GLY A 533 -9.08 -6.39 11.74
CA GLY A 533 -9.69 -7.73 11.66
C GLY A 533 -8.84 -8.82 12.33
N LEU A 534 -7.51 -8.76 12.22
CA LEU A 534 -6.61 -9.67 12.93
C LEU A 534 -6.66 -9.49 14.46
N TYR A 535 -6.86 -8.26 14.95
CA TYR A 535 -7.08 -8.01 16.39
C TYR A 535 -8.49 -8.46 16.82
N ARG A 536 -9.56 -7.85 16.30
CA ARG A 536 -10.94 -8.12 16.75
C ARG A 536 -11.34 -9.59 16.58
N THR A 537 -11.05 -10.19 15.43
CA THR A 537 -11.57 -11.52 15.08
C THR A 537 -10.55 -12.64 15.27
N VAL A 538 -9.31 -12.53 14.76
CA VAL A 538 -8.38 -13.68 14.81
C VAL A 538 -7.76 -13.87 16.20
N LEU A 539 -7.32 -12.79 16.85
CA LEU A 539 -6.88 -12.85 18.25
C LEU A 539 -8.06 -13.00 19.21
N GLY A 540 -9.19 -12.37 18.92
CA GLY A 540 -10.40 -12.45 19.72
C GLY A 540 -11.05 -13.83 19.72
N ASP A 541 -11.57 -14.28 18.57
CA ASP A 541 -12.47 -15.44 18.48
C ASP A 541 -11.70 -16.78 18.39
N PHE A 542 -10.38 -16.74 18.12
CA PHE A 542 -9.57 -17.94 17.86
C PHE A 542 -8.18 -18.01 18.56
N PRO A 543 -8.01 -17.56 19.83
CA PRO A 543 -6.70 -17.48 20.48
C PRO A 543 -5.98 -18.83 20.62
N ALA A 544 -6.73 -19.93 20.82
CA ALA A 544 -6.16 -21.28 20.91
C ALA A 544 -5.58 -21.76 19.57
N ASP A 545 -6.25 -21.51 18.44
CA ASP A 545 -5.74 -21.85 17.11
C ASP A 545 -4.63 -20.87 16.67
N LEU A 546 -4.69 -19.60 17.07
CA LEU A 546 -3.58 -18.66 16.91
C LEU A 546 -2.30 -19.17 17.59
N HIS A 547 -2.40 -19.69 18.82
CA HIS A 547 -1.26 -20.31 19.52
C HIS A 547 -0.77 -21.57 18.80
N ARG A 548 -1.68 -22.47 18.41
CA ARG A 548 -1.38 -23.72 17.68
C ARG A 548 -0.67 -23.46 16.34
N MET A 549 -1.11 -22.44 15.61
CA MET A 549 -0.66 -22.15 14.24
C MET A 549 0.44 -21.06 14.16
N ARG A 550 0.86 -20.54 15.33
CA ARG A 550 1.91 -19.51 15.51
C ARG A 550 3.12 -19.68 14.59
N GLY A 551 3.66 -20.90 14.46
CA GLY A 551 4.82 -21.19 13.61
C GLY A 551 4.61 -20.83 12.13
N ALA A 552 3.43 -21.10 11.58
CA ALA A 552 3.11 -20.76 10.18
C ALA A 552 2.99 -19.25 9.98
N ILE A 553 2.42 -18.53 10.94
CA ILE A 553 2.27 -17.07 10.90
C ILE A 553 3.63 -16.38 11.10
N LEU A 554 4.52 -16.89 11.95
CA LEU A 554 5.89 -16.39 12.10
C LEU A 554 6.70 -16.57 10.79
N VAL A 555 6.58 -17.72 10.11
CA VAL A 555 7.19 -17.94 8.78
C VAL A 555 6.60 -16.97 7.75
N LEU A 556 5.28 -16.80 7.71
CA LEU A 556 4.61 -15.84 6.81
C LEU A 556 5.04 -14.39 7.08
N THR A 557 5.25 -14.04 8.35
CA THR A 557 5.74 -12.73 8.80
C THR A 557 7.14 -12.47 8.25
N LEU A 558 8.09 -13.37 8.52
CA LEU A 558 9.46 -13.24 8.03
C LEU A 558 9.54 -13.25 6.49
N ALA A 559 8.77 -14.14 5.84
CA ALA A 559 8.70 -14.20 4.38
C ALA A 559 8.19 -12.88 3.80
N THR A 560 7.11 -12.32 4.35
CA THR A 560 6.54 -11.04 3.91
C THR A 560 7.52 -9.89 4.15
N LEU A 561 8.12 -9.81 5.34
CA LEU A 561 9.08 -8.78 5.73
C LEU A 561 10.31 -8.75 4.80
N ILE A 562 10.98 -9.90 4.64
CA ILE A 562 12.25 -10.01 3.94
C ILE A 562 12.05 -9.88 2.43
N TRP A 563 11.04 -10.55 1.87
CA TRP A 563 10.72 -10.46 0.44
C TRP A 563 10.41 -9.01 0.03
N SER A 564 9.56 -8.32 0.79
CA SER A 564 9.17 -6.94 0.49
C SER A 564 10.35 -5.97 0.63
N GLY A 565 11.10 -6.03 1.73
CA GLY A 565 12.26 -5.14 1.94
C GLY A 565 13.36 -5.33 0.89
N LEU A 566 13.67 -6.57 0.50
CA LEU A 566 14.61 -6.84 -0.60
C LEU A 566 14.05 -6.39 -1.96
N SER A 567 12.75 -6.60 -2.21
CA SER A 567 12.09 -6.14 -3.43
C SER A 567 12.09 -4.62 -3.56
N ALA A 568 11.94 -3.90 -2.44
CA ALA A 568 11.96 -2.43 -2.40
C ALA A 568 13.30 -1.86 -2.89
N LEU A 569 14.43 -2.40 -2.39
CA LEU A 569 15.79 -2.02 -2.79
C LEU A 569 16.07 -2.24 -4.28
N GLY A 570 15.36 -3.20 -4.89
CA GLY A 570 15.46 -3.52 -6.32
C GLY A 570 14.55 -2.71 -7.24
N GLN A 571 13.60 -1.92 -6.71
CA GLN A 571 12.69 -1.14 -7.56
C GLN A 571 13.40 0.06 -8.21
N ASP A 572 12.99 0.38 -9.45
CA ASP A 572 13.27 1.67 -10.06
C ASP A 572 12.07 2.63 -9.95
N ASP A 573 10.84 2.15 -9.77
CA ASP A 573 9.67 3.02 -9.52
C ASP A 573 9.59 3.41 -8.04
N LEU A 574 9.56 4.73 -7.78
CA LEU A 574 9.53 5.31 -6.44
C LEU A 574 8.29 4.92 -5.63
N LYS A 575 7.10 4.85 -6.24
CA LYS A 575 5.88 4.43 -5.54
C LYS A 575 5.90 2.94 -5.25
N ARG A 576 6.41 2.09 -6.16
CA ARG A 576 6.58 0.65 -5.92
C ARG A 576 7.56 0.39 -4.79
N ALA A 577 8.65 1.16 -4.72
CA ALA A 577 9.61 1.11 -3.62
C ALA A 577 8.93 1.43 -2.26
N ILE A 578 8.14 2.50 -2.20
CA ILE A 578 7.38 2.89 -1.00
C ILE A 578 6.28 1.86 -0.67
N ALA A 579 5.62 1.26 -1.67
CA ALA A 579 4.62 0.22 -1.47
C ALA A 579 5.24 -1.05 -0.86
N PHE A 580 6.41 -1.49 -1.34
CA PHE A 580 7.13 -2.59 -0.71
C PHE A 580 7.62 -2.24 0.71
N LEU A 581 8.03 -1.00 0.97
CA LEU A 581 8.34 -0.54 2.34
C LEU A 581 7.10 -0.60 3.26
N ALA A 582 5.94 -0.14 2.77
CA ALA A 582 4.67 -0.20 3.49
C ALA A 582 4.26 -1.64 3.83
N GLN A 583 4.40 -2.56 2.86
CA GLN A 583 4.19 -3.99 3.06
C GLN A 583 5.15 -4.59 4.10
N SER A 584 6.43 -4.23 4.04
CA SER A 584 7.46 -4.65 5.01
C SER A 584 7.10 -4.20 6.42
N ARG A 585 6.61 -2.96 6.57
CA ARG A 585 6.16 -2.40 7.86
C ARG A 585 4.88 -3.07 8.37
N SER A 586 3.90 -3.30 7.50
CA SER A 586 2.64 -4.00 7.84
C SER A 586 2.88 -5.43 8.33
N SER A 587 3.94 -6.11 7.86
CA SER A 587 4.27 -7.46 8.33
C SER A 587 4.57 -7.55 9.83
N LEU A 588 5.06 -6.47 10.46
CA LEU A 588 5.30 -6.45 11.92
C LEU A 588 4.00 -6.47 12.74
N VAL A 589 2.85 -6.19 12.14
CA VAL A 589 1.53 -6.38 12.76
C VAL A 589 1.22 -7.86 12.96
N LEU A 590 1.65 -8.74 12.04
CA LEU A 590 1.53 -10.19 12.21
C LEU A 590 2.40 -10.67 13.39
N LEU A 591 3.60 -10.11 13.57
CA LEU A 591 4.45 -10.39 14.73
C LEU A 591 3.81 -9.95 16.05
N ALA A 592 3.16 -8.78 16.05
CA ALA A 592 2.40 -8.29 17.20
C ALA A 592 1.25 -9.24 17.54
N VAL A 593 0.36 -9.52 16.59
CA VAL A 593 -0.83 -10.39 16.78
C VAL A 593 -0.41 -11.79 17.23
N VAL A 594 0.55 -12.43 16.55
CA VAL A 594 0.95 -13.81 16.86
C VAL A 594 1.75 -13.96 18.18
N SER A 595 2.18 -12.85 18.78
CA SER A 595 2.75 -12.86 20.13
C SER A 595 1.68 -12.99 21.22
N ALA A 596 0.45 -12.55 20.96
CA ALA A 596 -0.65 -12.36 21.92
C ALA A 596 -0.28 -11.52 23.17
N ALA A 597 0.87 -10.85 23.21
CA ALA A 597 1.35 -10.12 24.38
C ALA A 597 0.82 -8.67 24.39
N PRO A 598 0.16 -8.19 25.47
CA PRO A 598 -0.48 -6.86 25.51
C PRO A 598 0.41 -5.71 25.02
N VAL A 599 1.67 -5.71 25.44
CA VAL A 599 2.68 -4.70 25.07
C VAL A 599 2.96 -4.70 23.55
N ALA A 600 3.09 -5.87 22.94
CA ALA A 600 3.36 -5.97 21.50
C ALA A 600 2.12 -5.68 20.68
N LEU A 601 0.94 -6.07 21.15
CA LEU A 601 -0.34 -5.75 20.51
C LEU A 601 -0.55 -4.23 20.47
N ASN A 602 -0.29 -3.53 21.58
CA ASN A 602 -0.38 -2.07 21.69
C ASN A 602 0.63 -1.41 20.74
N GLY A 603 1.88 -1.89 20.77
CA GLY A 603 2.90 -1.50 19.81
C GLY A 603 2.50 -1.70 18.34
N GLY A 604 1.79 -2.79 18.03
CA GLY A 604 1.33 -3.09 16.67
C GLY A 604 0.23 -2.14 16.20
N VAL A 605 -0.70 -1.73 17.06
CA VAL A 605 -1.71 -0.71 16.73
C VAL A 605 -1.05 0.67 16.55
N VAL A 606 -0.16 1.07 17.46
CA VAL A 606 0.65 2.29 17.31
C VAL A 606 1.49 2.24 16.02
N LEU A 607 2.02 1.08 15.64
CA LEU A 607 2.78 0.88 14.42
C LEU A 607 1.91 0.94 13.15
N ILE A 608 0.64 0.49 13.19
CA ILE A 608 -0.33 0.73 12.11
C ILE A 608 -0.51 2.23 11.90
N VAL A 609 -0.81 2.99 12.96
CA VAL A 609 -1.03 4.44 12.85
C VAL A 609 0.23 5.16 12.37
N ALA A 610 1.38 4.86 12.97
CA ALA A 610 2.65 5.47 12.58
C ALA A 610 3.06 5.15 11.14
N SER A 611 2.90 3.89 10.70
CA SER A 611 3.22 3.49 9.33
C SER A 611 2.22 4.04 8.32
N GLY A 612 0.94 4.13 8.66
CA GLY A 612 -0.09 4.75 7.84
C GLY A 612 0.22 6.21 7.50
N LEU A 613 0.55 7.01 8.53
CA LEU A 613 0.96 8.41 8.38
C LEU A 613 2.26 8.55 7.56
N GLY A 614 3.28 7.74 7.86
CA GLY A 614 4.57 7.78 7.17
C GLY A 614 4.49 7.37 5.69
N VAL A 615 3.72 6.32 5.37
CA VAL A 615 3.48 5.86 4.00
C VAL A 615 2.66 6.90 3.22
N ALA A 616 1.63 7.49 3.83
CA ALA A 616 0.87 8.56 3.21
C ALA A 616 1.76 9.77 2.86
N LEU A 617 2.59 10.23 3.81
CA LEU A 617 3.53 11.34 3.59
C LEU A 617 4.51 11.04 2.45
N LEU A 618 5.08 9.82 2.41
CA LEU A 618 5.99 9.41 1.34
C LEU A 618 5.30 9.33 -0.03
N LEU A 619 4.10 8.74 -0.12
CA LEU A 619 3.38 8.60 -1.39
C LEU A 619 2.88 9.94 -1.93
N LEU A 620 2.45 10.84 -1.06
CA LEU A 620 2.12 12.22 -1.44
C LEU A 620 3.36 12.97 -1.94
N THR A 621 4.49 12.87 -1.22
CA THR A 621 5.75 13.52 -1.63
C THR A 621 6.29 12.95 -2.94
N ALA A 622 6.23 11.63 -3.14
CA ALA A 622 6.56 10.98 -4.41
C ALA A 622 5.64 11.46 -5.55
N GLY A 623 4.36 11.69 -5.27
CA GLY A 623 3.41 12.33 -6.19
C GLY A 623 3.82 13.76 -6.57
N MET A 624 4.14 14.61 -5.58
CA MET A 624 4.59 15.98 -5.80
C MET A 624 5.88 16.06 -6.63
N ILE A 625 6.78 15.09 -6.46
CA ILE A 625 8.00 14.94 -7.27
C ILE A 625 7.62 14.50 -8.70
N GLN A 626 6.84 13.43 -8.85
CA GLN A 626 6.44 12.89 -10.16
C GLN A 626 5.70 13.94 -11.02
N GLU A 627 4.83 14.75 -10.43
CA GLU A 627 4.11 15.82 -11.13
C GLU A 627 5.03 16.94 -11.63
N ARG A 628 6.19 17.13 -10.99
CA ARG A 628 7.19 18.14 -11.35
C ARG A 628 8.25 17.63 -12.34
N THR A 629 8.73 16.41 -12.14
CA THR A 629 9.80 15.80 -12.96
C THR A 629 9.27 15.06 -14.18
N GLY A 630 7.97 14.71 -14.19
CA GLY A 630 7.35 13.86 -15.21
C GLY A 630 7.72 12.37 -15.09
N THR A 631 8.52 11.97 -14.10
CA THR A 631 9.05 10.60 -13.98
C THR A 631 8.95 10.05 -12.55
N HIS A 632 8.72 8.74 -12.47
CA HIS A 632 8.74 7.93 -11.24
C HIS A 632 10.04 7.12 -11.09
N SER A 633 10.93 7.14 -12.09
CA SER A 633 12.17 6.36 -12.13
C SER A 633 13.24 6.96 -11.20
N VAL A 634 13.60 6.23 -10.15
CA VAL A 634 14.63 6.59 -9.16
C VAL A 634 16.00 6.79 -9.81
N ARG A 635 16.32 6.08 -10.90
CA ARG A 635 17.55 6.30 -11.70
C ARG A 635 17.54 7.58 -12.53
N ALA A 636 16.36 8.15 -12.82
CA ALA A 636 16.19 9.38 -13.58
C ALA A 636 16.10 10.63 -12.70
N LEU A 637 15.89 10.46 -11.39
CA LEU A 637 15.89 11.53 -10.39
C LEU A 637 17.34 11.70 -9.87
N SER A 638 17.84 12.95 -9.78
CA SER A 638 19.13 13.29 -9.18
C SER A 638 19.21 14.78 -8.83
N GLY A 639 19.99 15.11 -7.79
CA GLY A 639 20.29 16.48 -7.37
C GLY A 639 19.09 17.32 -6.90
N LEU A 640 17.93 16.71 -6.66
CA LEU A 640 16.68 17.45 -6.47
C LEU A 640 16.62 18.31 -5.20
N ALA A 641 17.49 18.10 -4.19
CA ALA A 641 17.56 18.98 -3.02
C ALA A 641 17.82 20.46 -3.41
N ALA A 642 18.54 20.70 -4.51
CA ALA A 642 18.86 22.04 -4.99
C ALA A 642 17.65 22.81 -5.58
N ARG A 643 16.50 22.14 -5.79
CA ARG A 643 15.28 22.73 -6.39
C ARG A 643 14.00 22.43 -5.62
N LEU A 644 13.94 21.29 -4.94
CA LEU A 644 12.80 20.79 -4.16
C LEU A 644 13.17 20.53 -2.68
N PRO A 645 13.85 21.46 -1.96
CA PRO A 645 14.32 21.21 -0.60
C PRO A 645 13.19 20.88 0.39
N ARG A 646 11.98 21.45 0.23
CA ARG A 646 10.83 21.07 1.07
C ARG A 646 10.41 19.63 0.83
N ALA A 647 10.37 19.18 -0.43
CA ALA A 647 10.07 17.78 -0.75
C ALA A 647 11.16 16.83 -0.23
N ALA A 648 12.43 17.23 -0.28
CA ALA A 648 13.54 16.44 0.30
C ALA A 648 13.38 16.26 1.82
N ILE A 649 13.06 17.33 2.55
CA ILE A 649 12.81 17.28 4.00
C ILE A 649 11.60 16.39 4.33
N LEU A 650 10.48 16.56 3.64
CA LEU A 650 9.26 15.76 3.88
C LEU A 650 9.46 14.27 3.56
N TYR A 651 10.18 13.96 2.47
CA TYR A 651 10.56 12.59 2.14
C TYR A 651 11.46 11.99 3.23
N LEU A 652 12.48 12.73 3.67
CA LEU A 652 13.41 12.26 4.69
C LEU A 652 12.70 12.05 6.04
N VAL A 653 11.80 12.95 6.45
CA VAL A 653 11.00 12.77 7.68
C VAL A 653 10.06 11.56 7.59
N GLY A 654 9.37 11.36 6.46
CA GLY A 654 8.56 10.16 6.23
C GLY A 654 9.39 8.88 6.24
N GLY A 655 10.57 8.90 5.61
CA GLY A 655 11.50 7.78 5.58
C GLY A 655 12.08 7.44 6.95
N LEU A 656 12.53 8.44 7.72
CA LEU A 656 13.04 8.27 9.09
C LEU A 656 11.92 7.86 10.07
N GLY A 657 10.70 8.34 9.85
CA GLY A 657 9.50 7.93 10.59
C GLY A 657 9.18 6.46 10.38
N LEU A 658 9.23 5.99 9.13
CA LEU A 658 9.08 4.55 8.83
C LEU A 658 10.28 3.73 9.30
N LEU A 659 11.51 4.22 9.17
CA LEU A 659 12.71 3.55 9.70
C LEU A 659 12.58 3.28 11.21
N GLY A 660 12.01 4.24 11.95
CA GLY A 660 11.87 4.23 13.40
C GLY A 660 12.95 5.03 14.10
N LEU A 661 13.22 6.26 13.65
CA LEU A 661 14.05 7.19 14.40
C LEU A 661 13.35 7.58 15.72
N PRO A 662 14.06 7.59 16.88
CA PRO A 662 13.50 8.08 18.15
C PRO A 662 12.93 9.49 18.02
N GLY A 663 11.81 9.75 18.70
CA GLY A 663 11.04 10.99 18.57
C GLY A 663 10.04 11.04 17.41
N LEU A 664 9.99 9.99 16.57
CA LEU A 664 8.94 9.79 15.54
C LEU A 664 8.10 8.54 15.88
N ALA A 665 6.79 8.59 15.59
CA ALA A 665 5.82 7.57 16.02
C ALA A 665 6.19 6.11 15.67
N GLY A 666 6.91 5.88 14.56
CA GLY A 666 7.30 4.54 14.12
C GLY A 666 8.32 3.85 15.01
N PHE A 667 9.10 4.62 15.80
CA PHE A 667 10.00 4.07 16.83
C PHE A 667 9.19 3.46 17.98
N VAL A 668 8.18 4.19 18.47
CA VAL A 668 7.33 3.79 19.61
C VAL A 668 6.67 2.44 19.33
N GLY A 669 5.99 2.32 18.18
CA GLY A 669 5.30 1.09 17.81
C GLY A 669 6.28 -0.10 17.70
N MET A 670 7.43 0.08 17.05
CA MET A 670 8.44 -0.98 16.95
C MET A 670 9.03 -1.41 18.30
N VAL A 671 9.33 -0.47 19.19
CA VAL A 671 9.91 -0.78 20.51
C VAL A 671 8.91 -1.58 21.34
N LEU A 672 7.64 -1.20 21.32
CA LEU A 672 6.58 -1.95 22.00
C LEU A 672 6.36 -3.34 21.39
N VAL A 673 6.34 -3.48 20.05
CA VAL A 673 6.32 -4.79 19.36
C VAL A 673 7.51 -5.66 19.78
N PHE A 674 8.73 -5.10 19.79
CA PHE A 674 9.92 -5.82 20.21
C PHE A 674 9.82 -6.28 21.68
N LEU A 675 9.49 -5.37 22.61
CA LEU A 675 9.44 -5.66 24.04
C LEU A 675 8.40 -6.72 24.40
N GLY A 676 7.24 -6.74 23.74
CA GLY A 676 6.21 -7.75 23.98
C GLY A 676 6.43 -9.08 23.24
N ALA A 677 6.97 -9.07 22.01
CA ALA A 677 7.15 -10.29 21.22
C ALA A 677 8.45 -11.04 21.54
N TYR A 678 9.51 -10.34 21.97
CA TYR A 678 10.81 -10.95 22.27
C TYR A 678 10.75 -12.02 23.37
N PRO A 679 9.99 -11.88 24.48
CA PRO A 679 9.79 -12.97 25.43
C PRO A 679 9.10 -14.22 24.83
N VAL A 680 8.25 -14.05 23.82
CA VAL A 680 7.39 -15.10 23.24
C VAL A 680 8.10 -15.89 22.13
N ASP A 681 8.87 -15.20 21.28
CA ASP A 681 9.87 -15.80 20.38
C ASP A 681 11.04 -14.83 20.18
N ARG A 682 12.13 -15.08 20.91
CA ARG A 682 13.37 -14.29 20.85
C ARG A 682 14.00 -14.31 19.46
N THR A 683 13.98 -15.47 18.79
CA THR A 683 14.71 -15.69 17.54
C THR A 683 14.01 -14.98 16.39
N THR A 684 12.71 -15.23 16.20
CA THR A 684 11.95 -14.57 15.13
C THR A 684 11.85 -13.08 15.36
N THR A 685 11.62 -12.62 16.60
CA THR A 685 11.52 -11.17 16.90
C THR A 685 12.83 -10.44 16.64
N THR A 686 13.97 -11.03 17.02
CA THR A 686 15.29 -10.43 16.76
C THR A 686 15.57 -10.32 15.27
N ILE A 687 15.32 -11.39 14.51
CA ILE A 687 15.48 -11.39 13.05
C ILE A 687 14.55 -10.37 12.39
N ALA A 688 13.29 -10.31 12.81
CA ALA A 688 12.28 -9.42 12.23
C ALA A 688 12.61 -7.93 12.46
N ILE A 689 12.95 -7.53 13.68
CA ILE A 689 13.25 -6.13 13.99
C ILE A 689 14.57 -5.69 13.34
N LEU A 690 15.62 -6.52 13.37
CA LEU A 690 16.88 -6.22 12.68
C LEU A 690 16.70 -6.13 11.16
N ALA A 691 16.00 -7.10 10.54
CA ALA A 691 15.74 -7.07 9.10
C ALA A 691 14.87 -5.87 8.70
N SER A 692 13.83 -5.53 9.47
CA SER A 692 12.99 -4.36 9.21
C SER A 692 13.80 -3.06 9.24
N ALA A 693 14.64 -2.87 10.28
CA ALA A 693 15.51 -1.71 10.41
C ALA A 693 16.54 -1.62 9.27
N LEU A 694 17.25 -2.71 8.97
CA LEU A 694 18.28 -2.76 7.93
C LEU A 694 17.70 -2.54 6.52
N LEU A 695 16.60 -3.20 6.18
CA LEU A 695 15.98 -3.08 4.84
C LEU A 695 15.32 -1.70 4.66
N SER A 696 14.65 -1.18 5.69
CA SER A 696 14.08 0.18 5.65
C SER A 696 15.17 1.25 5.59
N GLY A 697 16.23 1.11 6.38
CA GLY A 697 17.34 2.07 6.44
C GLY A 697 18.13 2.09 5.15
N GLY A 698 18.46 0.91 4.61
CA GLY A 698 19.07 0.77 3.29
C GLY A 698 18.24 1.42 2.19
N LEU A 699 16.91 1.27 2.22
CA LEU A 699 16.04 1.90 1.23
C LEU A 699 16.02 3.42 1.40
N VAL A 700 15.74 3.93 2.60
CA VAL A 700 15.63 5.38 2.87
C VAL A 700 16.93 6.11 2.56
N VAL A 701 18.08 5.52 2.89
CA VAL A 701 19.40 6.10 2.55
C VAL A 701 19.64 6.07 1.04
N THR A 702 19.53 4.90 0.39
CA THR A 702 19.87 4.78 -1.04
C THR A 702 18.87 5.48 -1.98
N SER A 703 17.60 5.59 -1.60
CA SER A 703 16.63 6.40 -2.34
C SER A 703 16.90 7.89 -2.13
N SER A 704 17.17 8.32 -0.90
CA SER A 704 17.45 9.74 -0.62
C SER A 704 18.73 10.21 -1.33
N GLU A 705 19.81 9.42 -1.26
CA GLU A 705 21.07 9.65 -1.96
C GLU A 705 20.83 9.87 -3.46
N ARG A 706 20.16 8.92 -4.12
CA ARG A 706 19.91 8.97 -5.57
C ARG A 706 19.02 10.13 -5.98
N ILE A 707 17.89 10.34 -5.28
CA ILE A 707 16.85 11.29 -5.69
C ILE A 707 17.29 12.74 -5.43
N PHE A 708 17.89 13.01 -4.27
CA PHE A 708 18.08 14.39 -3.79
C PHE A 708 19.53 14.89 -3.91
N PHE A 709 20.52 14.02 -3.92
CA PHE A 709 21.94 14.39 -4.01
C PHE A 709 22.52 14.05 -5.39
N GLY A 710 23.78 14.42 -5.62
CA GLY A 710 24.41 14.32 -6.95
C GLY A 710 24.10 15.51 -7.87
N PRO A 711 24.52 15.44 -9.15
CA PRO A 711 24.34 16.52 -10.12
C PRO A 711 22.88 16.65 -10.56
N LEU A 712 22.34 17.88 -10.59
CA LEU A 712 21.00 18.16 -11.08
C LEU A 712 20.97 18.06 -12.63
N PRO A 713 20.13 17.21 -13.24
CA PRO A 713 19.94 17.16 -14.70
C PRO A 713 19.40 18.48 -15.26
N ASP A 714 19.85 18.88 -16.46
CA ASP A 714 19.50 20.17 -17.09
C ASP A 714 17.98 20.40 -17.20
N GLY A 715 17.22 19.33 -17.51
CA GLY A 715 15.76 19.38 -17.59
C GLY A 715 15.07 19.77 -16.27
N PHE A 716 15.73 19.57 -15.13
CA PHE A 716 15.22 19.92 -13.80
C PHE A 716 15.71 21.28 -13.29
N ALA A 717 16.53 22.01 -14.06
CA ALA A 717 17.07 23.31 -13.66
C ALA A 717 16.00 24.40 -13.41
N ARG A 718 14.77 24.22 -13.89
CA ARG A 718 13.65 25.19 -13.77
C ARG A 718 12.50 24.73 -12.86
N LEU A 719 12.67 23.63 -12.11
CA LEU A 719 11.63 23.17 -11.19
C LEU A 719 11.37 24.19 -10.07
N ARG A 720 10.11 24.26 -9.63
CA ARG A 720 9.66 25.03 -8.46
C ARG A 720 9.32 24.06 -7.33
N ASP A 721 9.71 24.42 -6.11
CA ASP A 721 9.44 23.63 -4.90
C ASP A 721 7.94 23.58 -4.54
N LEU A 722 7.61 22.97 -3.40
CA LEU A 722 6.25 22.83 -2.90
C LEU A 722 5.57 24.18 -2.61
N GLY A 723 4.35 24.33 -3.13
CA GLY A 723 3.45 25.44 -2.87
C GLY A 723 2.77 25.32 -1.50
N THR A 724 2.06 26.37 -1.09
CA THR A 724 1.43 26.47 0.24
C THR A 724 0.50 25.30 0.53
N LEU A 725 -0.45 24.99 -0.36
CA LEU A 725 -1.42 23.91 -0.17
C LEU A 725 -0.76 22.52 -0.06
N GLU A 726 0.30 22.24 -0.84
CA GLU A 726 1.06 20.98 -0.75
C GLU A 726 1.78 20.86 0.60
N LEU A 727 2.34 21.99 1.07
CA LEU A 727 3.02 22.06 2.35
C LEU A 727 2.02 21.93 3.52
N THR A 728 0.82 22.50 3.43
CA THR A 728 -0.19 22.46 4.52
C THR A 728 -0.53 21.04 4.95
N TYR A 729 -0.95 20.17 4.02
CA TYR A 729 -1.34 18.80 4.40
C TYR A 729 -0.13 17.90 4.70
N ALA A 730 1.04 18.16 4.12
CA ALA A 730 2.26 17.42 4.45
C ALA A 730 2.81 17.78 5.83
N VAL A 731 2.78 19.06 6.21
CA VAL A 731 3.13 19.52 7.57
C VAL A 731 2.12 19.02 8.60
N LEU A 732 0.83 18.91 8.27
CA LEU A 732 -0.16 18.27 9.13
C LEU A 732 0.21 16.81 9.44
N LEU A 733 0.59 16.01 8.43
CA LEU A 733 1.07 14.64 8.66
C LEU A 733 2.35 14.61 9.50
N VAL A 734 3.34 15.46 9.19
CA VAL A 734 4.59 15.55 9.98
C VAL A 734 4.31 15.92 11.44
N ALA A 735 3.41 16.87 11.69
CA ALA A 735 3.04 17.29 13.04
C ALA A 735 2.48 16.12 13.86
N VAL A 736 1.60 15.29 13.28
CA VAL A 736 1.05 14.10 13.96
C VAL A 736 2.11 13.00 14.14
N ILE A 737 2.98 12.77 13.15
CA ILE A 737 4.10 11.80 13.26
C ILE A 737 5.07 12.16 14.39
N VAL A 738 5.35 13.46 14.58
CA VAL A 738 6.19 13.96 15.68
C VAL A 738 5.43 13.95 17.01
N LEU A 739 4.16 14.41 17.04
CA LEU A 739 3.32 14.44 18.23
C LEU A 739 3.22 13.05 18.88
N LEU A 740 2.87 12.02 18.09
CA LEU A 740 2.79 10.63 18.56
C LEU A 740 4.16 9.99 18.82
N GLY A 741 5.25 10.58 18.31
CA GLY A 741 6.62 10.16 18.58
C GLY A 741 7.23 10.72 19.87
N VAL A 742 6.77 11.90 20.29
CA VAL A 742 7.20 12.58 21.54
C VAL A 742 6.24 12.30 22.69
N PHE A 743 4.93 12.22 22.42
CA PHE A 743 3.86 11.98 23.40
C PHE A 743 3.06 10.72 23.06
N PRO A 744 3.67 9.52 23.10
CA PRO A 744 3.01 8.28 22.70
C PRO A 744 1.80 7.90 23.57
N THR A 745 1.77 8.37 24.82
CA THR A 745 0.67 8.17 25.78
C THR A 745 -0.66 8.76 25.31
N LEU A 746 -0.66 9.74 24.39
CA LEU A 746 -1.86 10.30 23.76
C LEU A 746 -2.69 9.26 22.98
N LEU A 747 -2.09 8.12 22.62
CA LEU A 747 -2.75 7.08 21.84
C LEU A 747 -2.57 5.70 22.46
N ALA A 748 -1.38 5.43 23.00
CA ALA A 748 -1.04 4.13 23.59
C ALA A 748 -1.86 3.82 24.85
N ASN A 749 -2.40 4.82 25.55
CA ASN A 749 -3.26 4.60 26.72
C ASN A 749 -4.63 4.05 26.30
N ASP A 750 -5.33 4.74 25.39
CA ASP A 750 -6.65 4.35 24.88
C ASP A 750 -6.61 2.94 24.25
N VAL A 751 -5.59 2.72 23.41
CA VAL A 751 -5.27 1.43 22.78
C VAL A 751 -5.02 0.34 23.84
N ASN A 752 -4.42 0.66 24.98
CA ASN A 752 -4.16 -0.32 26.04
C ASN A 752 -5.46 -0.84 26.67
N PHE A 753 -6.42 0.04 26.97
CA PHE A 753 -7.73 -0.36 27.52
C PHE A 753 -8.49 -1.25 26.53
N GLY A 754 -8.51 -0.87 25.25
CA GLY A 754 -9.08 -1.69 24.17
C GLY A 754 -8.47 -3.10 24.11
N ILE A 755 -7.15 -3.20 24.14
CA ILE A 755 -6.43 -4.49 24.06
C ILE A 755 -6.61 -5.35 25.31
N LEU A 756 -6.60 -4.76 26.51
CA LEU A 756 -6.88 -5.51 27.74
C LEU A 756 -8.30 -6.07 27.75
N SER A 757 -9.29 -5.30 27.29
CA SER A 757 -10.67 -5.80 27.18
C SER A 757 -10.84 -6.89 26.11
N LEU A 758 -10.10 -6.83 25.01
CA LEU A 758 -10.06 -7.86 23.97
C LEU A 758 -9.45 -9.17 24.51
N LEU A 759 -8.30 -9.09 25.19
CA LEU A 759 -7.64 -10.26 25.77
C LEU A 759 -8.39 -10.87 26.95
N ALA A 760 -9.06 -10.05 27.78
CA ALA A 760 -9.85 -10.55 28.90
C ALA A 760 -11.04 -11.39 28.44
N ARG A 761 -11.70 -11.02 27.34
CA ARG A 761 -12.79 -11.82 26.75
C ARG A 761 -12.29 -13.12 26.12
N GLY A 762 -11.17 -13.07 25.41
CA GLY A 762 -10.54 -14.27 24.81
C GLY A 762 -9.83 -15.21 25.79
N ALA A 763 -9.87 -14.95 27.10
CA ALA A 763 -9.18 -15.75 28.13
C ALA A 763 -9.98 -16.96 28.62
N GLY A 764 -11.33 -16.85 28.68
CA GLY A 764 -12.23 -17.86 29.26
C GLY A 764 -12.53 -17.64 30.74
#